data_AF-A0A450RVF0-F1
#
_entry.id   AF-A0A450RVF0-F1
#
_cell.length_a   1.000
_cell.length_b   1.000
_cell.length_c   1.000
_cell.angle_alpha   90.00
_cell.angle_beta   90.00
_cell.angle_gamma   90.00
#
_symmetry.space_group_name_H-M   'P 1'
#
loop_
_entity.id
_entity.type
_entity.pdbx_description
1 polymer ?
#
loop_
_entity_poly.entity_id
_entity_poly.type
_entity_poly.pdbx_seq_one_letter_code
_entity_poly.pdbx_strand_id
1 'polypeptide(L)'
;MTSNNLHQHLFIDAGVGGIRLQRRLHGQPTTTQTFGGDEFREMMAGEELVGLGDADFGSQTFITGKLAQPVRNTLGHGIVLLPDAVLWAGAEAVLRARDYRSLAVVELSASGYQAIGVDRAGRLVDDLLVSNPRCGAGSGINLDRVLQKLAVPHSKVDILLAELLGEAGRKHRQAVPVRADRCGVFSVSATISDKNQGIPLQTALAVTLKSEVLKVCKQVPAGFDAAILTGGVFRWRYARDCARDYLTAQGIEVIEHDGKNDLVFQGIEWLMGQVGEQLILPSGATMGKRASPGLRHAYPALLELKRKYAAACLYHRAPDRLPESEFIVSSQPILLALDVGSTMAKVVVATGSDARPLRFLTYSNHGDTIETVKQIFRDLAAWGMNHLQPQGIGITGSARYQVRQVLQSIYPALAGRISVQVENIAHGRGAIHEAELAIAALRRQGCEVNGDSFVVVDVGGEDTKISRVSLARKDLIDNAMNIKCSAGTGSLMDTLAAMFGISEIGDAYTQALAAPGAFAINATCAVFLMESVRKLQVQGVATGEILASATWAIVENMARTLWSRLELPPNVLVMLHGQPMRADALALAVTHRLQSFVGGRVYCRVPEQSGHRACLGLLHTLSREIVDGAVVCNPTRFIDQNFSRRIVQCRGAVCGDDDACCNRVLLKSIDSQGNVQANDQTSTLKVTLGGCASINEWQHQRRGKPAQDVYKRLWQFMDDRLSRSDDPERVVIPRSFAVSEWAGFIAEILGELGLPVHVDNVERGDIPRAQASFRVDTCAPHIGAVGQYLRLARQPHGIILAPQLTFLPVPSHSPGRTCTLNQGGIETARNLAENAFPDARFVSFALDLKVLDAESIARQLYLTLPDLFRHYDIAPTPDGLTQVVDRAIAARAAMRESTQDQAAILLEEAMADGRHPVLVLGREYILNPGIYDSHIGQLLRDKEIAAIPAYVLDPEPNPEYRHIYWRNAQLIATLSAAANRRTLHQCLRHPRLRELFRALESDAASPLVQITTFRCGPDSVVAPLIAELTREHPPLLIQSDAAIQELARLCLRPLIHVKRG
;
A
#
# COMPACT_ATOMS: atom_id res chain seq x y z
N MET A 1 -4.12 -19.22 -66.27
CA MET A 1 -3.03 -18.55 -65.53
C MET A 1 -3.63 -17.32 -64.85
N THR A 2 -4.03 -17.48 -63.60
CA THR A 2 -4.47 -16.39 -62.71
C THR A 2 -3.44 -16.31 -61.60
N SER A 3 -2.86 -15.13 -61.42
CA SER A 3 -1.71 -14.82 -60.58
C SER A 3 -1.92 -15.24 -59.12
N ASN A 4 -1.04 -16.13 -58.63
CA ASN A 4 -0.73 -16.31 -57.21
C ASN A 4 -0.19 -14.99 -56.65
N ASN A 5 -1.04 -14.15 -56.06
CA ASN A 5 -0.54 -13.13 -55.14
C ASN A 5 -0.18 -13.82 -53.81
N LEU A 6 1.12 -13.86 -53.53
CA LEU A 6 1.74 -14.51 -52.37
C LEU A 6 1.59 -13.60 -51.14
N HIS A 7 0.65 -13.90 -50.25
CA HIS A 7 0.50 -13.15 -48.99
C HIS A 7 1.49 -13.65 -47.93
N GLN A 8 2.43 -12.79 -47.51
CA GLN A 8 3.27 -13.01 -46.33
C GLN A 8 2.70 -12.19 -45.16
N HIS A 9 2.36 -12.82 -44.04
CA HIS A 9 1.92 -12.06 -42.86
C HIS A 9 3.03 -11.94 -41.83
N LEU A 10 3.13 -10.77 -41.22
CA LEU A 10 4.01 -10.54 -40.07
C LEU A 10 3.14 -10.35 -38.83
N PHE A 11 3.28 -11.25 -37.87
CA PHE A 11 2.60 -11.14 -36.58
C PHE A 11 3.57 -10.64 -35.54
N ILE A 12 3.15 -9.62 -34.79
CA ILE A 12 3.94 -8.97 -33.75
C ILE A 12 3.14 -9.00 -32.44
N ASP A 13 3.68 -9.66 -31.42
CA ASP A 13 3.25 -9.49 -30.03
C ASP A 13 4.19 -8.51 -29.33
N ALA A 14 3.73 -7.26 -29.21
CA ALA A 14 4.43 -6.14 -28.62
C ALA A 14 4.20 -6.09 -27.10
N GLY A 15 4.77 -7.05 -26.38
CA GLY A 15 4.69 -7.15 -24.93
C GLY A 15 5.67 -6.22 -24.19
N VAL A 16 5.37 -5.88 -22.95
CA VAL A 16 6.26 -5.07 -22.07
C VAL A 16 7.56 -5.85 -21.71
N GLY A 17 7.49 -7.18 -21.69
CA GLY A 17 8.63 -8.06 -21.43
C GLY A 17 9.55 -8.27 -22.64
N GLY A 18 9.11 -7.88 -23.84
CA GLY A 18 9.83 -8.10 -25.09
C GLY A 18 8.87 -8.10 -26.28
N ILE A 19 9.40 -7.80 -27.47
CA ILE A 19 8.66 -7.79 -28.72
C ILE A 19 8.92 -9.10 -29.45
N ARG A 20 7.88 -9.86 -29.74
CA ARG A 20 7.97 -11.16 -30.41
C ARG A 20 7.44 -11.06 -31.83
N LEU A 21 8.20 -11.55 -32.79
CA LEU A 21 7.88 -11.52 -34.20
C LEU A 21 7.78 -12.95 -34.75
N GLN A 22 6.73 -13.23 -35.50
CA GLN A 22 6.55 -14.50 -36.20
C GLN A 22 6.07 -14.23 -37.62
N ARG A 23 6.78 -14.76 -38.62
CA ARG A 23 6.39 -14.66 -40.03
C ARG A 23 5.49 -15.84 -40.38
N ARG A 24 4.52 -15.61 -41.26
CA ARG A 24 3.72 -16.66 -41.91
C ARG A 24 4.12 -16.72 -43.39
N LEU A 25 4.76 -17.84 -43.77
CA LEU A 25 5.08 -18.15 -45.16
C LEU A 25 4.16 -19.31 -45.58
N HIS A 26 3.30 -19.10 -46.59
CA HIS A 26 2.32 -20.09 -47.04
C HIS A 26 1.39 -20.63 -45.92
N GLY A 27 1.00 -19.77 -44.97
CA GLY A 27 0.20 -20.16 -43.81
C GLY A 27 0.97 -20.98 -42.75
N GLN A 28 2.25 -21.30 -42.97
CA GLN A 28 3.07 -21.98 -41.97
C GLN A 28 3.87 -20.99 -41.11
N PRO A 29 3.95 -21.21 -39.78
CA PRO A 29 4.73 -20.38 -38.89
C PRO A 29 6.24 -20.60 -39.11
N THR A 30 7.00 -19.51 -39.22
CA THR A 30 8.47 -19.55 -39.09
C THR A 30 8.88 -19.55 -37.61
N THR A 31 10.19 -19.66 -37.33
CA THR A 31 10.76 -19.47 -36.00
C THR A 31 10.37 -18.12 -35.41
N THR A 32 9.83 -18.13 -34.19
CA THR A 32 9.53 -16.91 -33.42
C THR A 32 10.84 -16.26 -32.97
N GLN A 33 11.03 -14.99 -33.30
CA GLN A 33 12.14 -14.18 -32.84
C GLN A 33 11.66 -13.28 -31.69
N THR A 34 12.48 -13.10 -30.65
CA THR A 34 12.15 -12.25 -29.49
C THR A 34 13.23 -11.21 -29.33
N PHE A 35 12.83 -9.94 -29.20
CA PHE A 35 13.73 -8.80 -29.10
C PHE A 35 13.44 -8.00 -27.83
N GLY A 36 14.50 -7.50 -27.20
CA GLY A 36 14.42 -6.41 -26.24
C GLY A 36 14.02 -5.08 -26.89
N GLY A 37 13.73 -4.05 -26.09
CA GLY A 37 13.38 -2.72 -26.61
C GLY A 37 14.50 -2.06 -27.40
N ASP A 38 15.74 -2.17 -26.92
CA ASP A 38 16.92 -1.58 -27.58
C ASP A 38 17.31 -2.37 -28.83
N GLU A 39 17.27 -3.71 -28.77
CA GLU A 39 17.49 -4.61 -29.92
C GLU A 39 16.47 -4.35 -31.03
N PHE A 40 15.19 -4.17 -30.67
CA PHE A 40 14.15 -3.84 -31.64
C PHE A 40 14.41 -2.48 -32.32
N ARG A 41 14.88 -1.48 -31.56
CA ARG A 41 15.26 -0.18 -32.11
C ARG A 41 16.46 -0.29 -33.06
N GLU A 42 17.48 -1.04 -32.68
CA GLU A 42 18.68 -1.24 -33.50
C GLU A 42 18.35 -1.96 -34.81
N MET A 43 17.51 -3.00 -34.74
CA MET A 43 16.97 -3.69 -35.92
C MET A 43 16.19 -2.74 -36.84
N MET A 44 15.40 -1.80 -36.28
CA MET A 44 14.68 -0.79 -37.05
C MET A 44 15.61 0.26 -37.69
N ALA A 45 16.67 0.67 -36.98
CA ALA A 45 17.62 1.67 -37.46
C ALA A 45 18.58 1.11 -38.52
N GLY A 46 18.86 -0.20 -38.50
CA GLY A 46 19.71 -0.89 -39.47
C GLY A 46 19.01 -1.30 -40.77
N GLU A 47 17.76 -0.86 -41.00
CA GLU A 47 16.93 -1.21 -42.17
C GLU A 47 16.68 -2.72 -42.40
N GLU A 48 17.00 -3.60 -41.44
CA GLU A 48 16.81 -5.07 -41.57
C GLU A 48 15.33 -5.47 -41.72
N LEU A 49 14.41 -4.60 -41.27
CA LEU A 49 12.96 -4.71 -41.46
C LEU A 49 12.43 -4.03 -42.73
N VAL A 50 13.23 -3.20 -43.42
CA VAL A 50 12.81 -2.52 -44.67
C VAL A 50 12.66 -3.54 -45.80
N GLY A 51 13.38 -4.66 -45.76
CA GLY A 51 13.15 -5.81 -46.65
C GLY A 51 11.84 -6.59 -46.41
N LEU A 52 11.01 -6.21 -45.41
CA LEU A 52 9.68 -6.80 -45.15
C LEU A 52 8.53 -5.91 -45.63
N GLY A 53 8.83 -4.69 -46.06
CA GLY A 53 7.87 -3.74 -46.61
C GLY A 53 8.28 -3.32 -48.02
N ASP A 54 8.27 -4.25 -48.97
CA ASP A 54 8.32 -3.86 -50.38
C ASP A 54 7.06 -3.04 -50.70
N ALA A 55 7.28 -1.86 -51.29
CA ALA A 55 6.29 -0.80 -51.45
C ALA A 55 5.13 -1.12 -52.42
N ASP A 56 5.12 -2.31 -53.02
CA ASP A 56 4.10 -2.74 -53.97
C ASP A 56 3.47 -4.07 -53.51
N PHE A 57 2.32 -3.96 -52.84
CA PHE A 57 1.31 -5.01 -52.60
C PHE A 57 1.78 -6.40 -52.16
N GLY A 58 1.67 -6.74 -50.85
CA GLY A 58 1.67 -8.17 -50.46
C GLY A 58 1.60 -8.54 -48.98
N SER A 59 2.27 -7.81 -48.09
CA SER A 59 2.48 -8.28 -46.71
C SER A 59 1.72 -7.48 -45.65
N GLN A 60 0.72 -8.08 -45.00
CA GLN A 60 -0.02 -7.42 -43.90
C GLN A 60 0.68 -7.67 -42.55
N THR A 61 0.96 -6.57 -41.83
CA THR A 61 1.51 -6.61 -40.46
C THR A 61 0.39 -6.48 -39.43
N PHE A 62 0.29 -7.44 -38.52
CA PHE A 62 -0.66 -7.44 -37.40
C PHE A 62 0.09 -7.32 -36.08
N ILE A 63 -0.36 -6.42 -35.23
CA ILE A 63 0.35 -6.02 -34.02
C ILE A 63 -0.63 -6.12 -32.84
N THR A 64 -0.30 -6.89 -31.83
CA THR A 64 -1.04 -6.96 -30.56
C THR A 64 -0.11 -6.69 -29.38
N GLY A 65 -0.65 -6.69 -28.16
CA GLY A 65 0.09 -6.42 -26.94
C GLY A 65 0.06 -4.94 -26.51
N LYS A 66 0.56 -4.65 -25.30
CA LYS A 66 0.46 -3.31 -24.70
C LYS A 66 1.27 -2.24 -25.44
N LEU A 67 2.36 -2.63 -26.10
CA LEU A 67 3.21 -1.72 -26.87
C LEU A 67 2.81 -1.67 -28.35
N ALA A 68 1.65 -2.21 -28.74
CA ALA A 68 1.24 -2.32 -30.14
C ALA A 68 1.19 -0.95 -30.85
N GLN A 69 0.60 0.06 -30.20
CA GLN A 69 0.52 1.40 -30.81
C GLN A 69 1.90 2.09 -30.90
N PRO A 70 2.77 2.09 -29.87
CA PRO A 70 4.16 2.52 -30.01
C PRO A 70 4.91 1.81 -31.14
N VAL A 71 4.83 0.48 -31.23
CA VAL A 71 5.50 -0.30 -32.28
C VAL A 71 4.96 0.06 -33.67
N ARG A 72 3.64 0.18 -33.83
CA ARG A 72 3.01 0.65 -35.08
C ARG A 72 3.52 2.05 -35.48
N ASN A 73 3.63 2.96 -34.52
CA ASN A 73 4.11 4.32 -34.78
C ASN A 73 5.58 4.33 -35.21
N THR A 74 6.41 3.45 -34.64
CA THR A 74 7.82 3.28 -35.02
C THR A 74 7.94 2.64 -36.41
N LEU A 75 7.10 1.67 -36.74
CA LEU A 75 7.07 1.02 -38.07
C LEU A 75 6.47 1.92 -39.16
N GLY A 76 5.57 2.84 -38.80
CA GLY A 76 4.81 3.66 -39.75
C GLY A 76 3.64 2.94 -40.44
N HIS A 77 3.50 1.63 -40.24
CA HIS A 77 2.42 0.80 -40.81
C HIS A 77 2.01 -0.33 -39.84
N GLY A 78 0.95 -1.08 -40.20
CA GLY A 78 0.44 -2.24 -39.44
C GLY A 78 -0.90 -2.00 -38.75
N ILE A 79 -1.61 -3.10 -38.52
CA ILE A 79 -2.95 -3.16 -37.94
C ILE A 79 -2.84 -3.52 -36.46
N VAL A 80 -3.40 -2.69 -35.57
CA VAL A 80 -3.39 -2.95 -34.12
C VAL A 80 -4.63 -3.74 -33.73
N LEU A 81 -4.43 -4.91 -33.13
CA LEU A 81 -5.46 -5.79 -32.62
C LEU A 81 -5.56 -5.67 -31.09
N LEU A 82 -6.77 -5.77 -30.56
CA LEU A 82 -7.01 -5.76 -29.12
C LEU A 82 -6.48 -7.07 -28.50
N PRO A 83 -5.63 -7.03 -27.45
CA PRO A 83 -5.10 -8.24 -26.82
C PRO A 83 -6.19 -9.19 -26.31
N ASP A 84 -7.24 -8.64 -25.70
CA ASP A 84 -8.38 -9.43 -25.19
C ASP A 84 -9.08 -10.19 -26.33
N ALA A 85 -9.26 -9.54 -27.49
CA ALA A 85 -9.89 -10.15 -28.67
C ALA A 85 -9.01 -11.24 -29.29
N VAL A 86 -7.70 -11.01 -29.35
CA VAL A 86 -6.73 -12.00 -29.83
C VAL A 86 -6.69 -13.22 -28.90
N LEU A 87 -6.68 -13.03 -27.59
CA LEU A 87 -6.67 -14.15 -26.64
C LEU A 87 -7.99 -14.93 -26.68
N TRP A 88 -9.14 -14.25 -26.82
CA TRP A 88 -10.44 -14.90 -27.03
C TRP A 88 -10.44 -15.73 -28.32
N ALA A 89 -10.01 -15.15 -29.43
CA ALA A 89 -9.88 -15.87 -30.71
C ALA A 89 -8.96 -17.10 -30.57
N GLY A 90 -7.85 -16.97 -29.83
CA GLY A 90 -6.95 -18.08 -29.54
C GLY A 90 -7.63 -19.18 -28.71
N ALA A 91 -8.42 -18.81 -27.70
CA ALA A 91 -9.19 -19.75 -26.90
C ALA A 91 -10.19 -20.53 -27.78
N GLU A 92 -10.91 -19.84 -28.67
CA GLU A 92 -11.85 -20.49 -29.59
C GLU A 92 -11.15 -21.46 -30.55
N ALA A 93 -9.99 -21.06 -31.09
CA ALA A 93 -9.19 -21.90 -31.96
C ALA A 93 -8.78 -23.21 -31.27
N VAL A 94 -8.31 -23.14 -30.02
CA VAL A 94 -7.91 -24.33 -29.25
C VAL A 94 -9.11 -25.18 -28.86
N LEU A 95 -10.21 -24.55 -28.41
CA LEU A 95 -11.45 -25.24 -28.07
C LEU A 95 -11.92 -26.13 -29.22
N ARG A 96 -11.93 -25.60 -30.45
CA ARG A 96 -12.32 -26.34 -31.66
C ARG A 96 -11.29 -27.41 -32.04
N ALA A 97 -10.01 -27.14 -31.86
CA ALA A 97 -8.94 -28.10 -32.18
C ALA A 97 -8.82 -29.27 -31.19
N ARG A 98 -9.39 -29.15 -29.98
CA ARG A 98 -9.29 -30.14 -28.90
C ARG A 98 -10.63 -30.78 -28.49
N ASP A 99 -11.72 -30.38 -29.14
CA ASP A 99 -13.09 -30.92 -28.95
C ASP A 99 -13.68 -30.78 -27.53
N TYR A 100 -13.23 -29.81 -26.73
CA TYR A 100 -13.83 -29.51 -25.42
C TYR A 100 -15.22 -28.86 -25.57
N ARG A 101 -16.09 -28.93 -24.53
CA ARG A 101 -17.37 -28.19 -24.51
C ARG A 101 -17.19 -26.76 -24.02
N SER A 102 -16.28 -26.57 -23.08
CA SER A 102 -15.89 -25.28 -22.52
C SER A 102 -14.39 -25.24 -22.20
N LEU A 103 -13.77 -24.07 -22.38
CA LEU A 103 -12.34 -23.86 -22.15
C LEU A 103 -12.11 -22.55 -21.39
N ALA A 104 -11.31 -22.63 -20.33
CA ALA A 104 -10.74 -21.46 -19.67
C ALA A 104 -9.31 -21.21 -20.16
N VAL A 105 -8.95 -19.94 -20.36
CA VAL A 105 -7.57 -19.50 -20.61
C VAL A 105 -7.15 -18.60 -19.47
N VAL A 106 -6.03 -18.94 -18.85
CA VAL A 106 -5.41 -18.19 -17.75
C VAL A 106 -4.07 -17.66 -18.24
N GLU A 107 -4.00 -16.36 -18.45
CA GLU A 107 -2.84 -15.64 -18.97
C GLU A 107 -2.16 -14.84 -17.85
N LEU A 108 -0.83 -14.97 -17.73
CA LEU A 108 -0.03 -14.22 -16.76
C LEU A 108 1.19 -13.57 -17.43
N SER A 109 0.99 -12.34 -17.92
CA SER A 109 1.97 -11.54 -18.67
C SER A 109 3.00 -10.83 -17.79
N ALA A 110 3.95 -10.14 -18.45
CA ALA A 110 4.88 -9.22 -17.78
C ALA A 110 4.19 -8.05 -17.05
N SER A 111 2.99 -7.63 -17.44
CA SER A 111 2.40 -6.34 -17.03
C SER A 111 0.95 -6.41 -16.54
N GLY A 112 0.42 -7.62 -16.35
CA GLY A 112 -0.96 -7.89 -15.94
C GLY A 112 -1.35 -9.34 -16.21
N TYR A 113 -2.63 -9.65 -16.06
CA TYR A 113 -3.18 -10.98 -16.30
C TYR A 113 -4.51 -10.88 -17.05
N GLN A 114 -4.88 -11.96 -17.73
CA GLN A 114 -6.20 -12.15 -18.32
C GLN A 114 -6.78 -13.53 -17.96
N ALA A 115 -8.09 -13.62 -17.77
CA ALA A 115 -8.83 -14.87 -17.68
C ALA A 115 -10.01 -14.83 -18.65
N ILE A 116 -10.11 -15.82 -19.52
CA ILE A 116 -11.16 -15.91 -20.55
C ILE A 116 -11.82 -17.28 -20.48
N GLY A 117 -13.14 -17.37 -20.52
CA GLY A 117 -13.89 -18.62 -20.55
C GLY A 117 -14.82 -18.67 -21.74
N VAL A 118 -14.72 -19.70 -22.58
CA VAL A 118 -15.51 -19.84 -23.82
C VAL A 118 -16.22 -21.18 -23.94
N ASP A 119 -17.42 -21.17 -24.51
CA ASP A 119 -18.20 -22.37 -24.89
C ASP A 119 -17.98 -22.75 -26.37
N ARG A 120 -18.51 -23.90 -26.80
CA ARG A 120 -18.43 -24.37 -28.20
C ARG A 120 -19.02 -23.42 -29.25
N ALA A 121 -19.93 -22.52 -28.85
CA ALA A 121 -20.47 -21.50 -29.73
C ALA A 121 -19.58 -20.24 -29.77
N GLY A 122 -18.44 -20.25 -29.08
CA GLY A 122 -17.53 -19.13 -28.95
C GLY A 122 -18.02 -18.05 -27.97
N ARG A 123 -19.09 -18.30 -27.21
CA ARG A 123 -19.67 -17.34 -26.25
C ARG A 123 -18.94 -17.42 -24.92
N LEU A 124 -18.91 -16.30 -24.21
CA LEU A 124 -18.34 -16.26 -22.86
C LEU A 124 -19.18 -17.12 -21.90
N VAL A 125 -18.51 -17.99 -21.15
CA VAL A 125 -19.12 -18.75 -20.04
C VAL A 125 -19.03 -17.89 -18.79
N ASP A 126 -20.16 -17.68 -18.10
CA ASP A 126 -20.26 -16.84 -16.88
C ASP A 126 -19.70 -15.41 -17.04
N ASP A 127 -19.79 -14.83 -18.26
CA ASP A 127 -19.17 -13.54 -18.61
C ASP A 127 -17.67 -13.48 -18.23
N LEU A 128 -16.97 -14.62 -18.30
CA LEU A 128 -15.56 -14.72 -17.95
C LEU A 128 -14.70 -14.09 -19.04
N LEU A 129 -14.54 -12.77 -18.96
CA LEU A 129 -13.53 -11.99 -19.66
C LEU A 129 -12.96 -10.96 -18.67
N VAL A 130 -12.01 -11.42 -17.86
CA VAL A 130 -11.36 -10.59 -16.85
C VAL A 130 -10.00 -10.17 -17.38
N SER A 131 -9.82 -8.87 -17.61
CA SER A 131 -8.55 -8.27 -17.96
C SER A 131 -8.15 -7.30 -16.84
N ASN A 132 -6.96 -7.46 -16.29
CA ASN A 132 -6.41 -6.49 -15.33
C ASN A 132 -5.35 -5.60 -15.99
N PRO A 133 -5.76 -4.44 -16.56
CA PRO A 133 -4.81 -3.46 -17.08
C PRO A 133 -4.31 -2.48 -16.01
N ARG A 134 -4.88 -2.49 -14.79
CA ARG A 134 -4.86 -1.32 -13.89
C ARG A 134 -3.83 -1.35 -12.78
N CYS A 135 -3.21 -2.50 -12.49
CA CYS A 135 -2.20 -2.57 -11.45
C CYS A 135 -1.21 -3.71 -11.71
N GLY A 136 0.00 -3.59 -11.18
CA GLY A 136 1.00 -4.65 -11.27
C GLY A 136 0.65 -5.97 -10.55
N ALA A 137 -0.57 -6.13 -10.02
CA ALA A 137 -1.01 -7.38 -9.43
C ALA A 137 -1.06 -8.48 -10.50
N GLY A 138 -0.43 -9.61 -10.22
CA GLY A 138 -0.28 -10.72 -11.16
C GLY A 138 0.71 -10.45 -12.28
N SER A 139 1.59 -9.44 -12.19
CA SER A 139 2.52 -9.11 -13.29
C SER A 139 3.91 -9.74 -13.11
N GLY A 140 4.48 -10.23 -14.21
CA GLY A 140 5.86 -10.70 -14.27
C GLY A 140 6.90 -9.64 -13.88
N ILE A 141 6.66 -8.35 -14.15
CA ILE A 141 7.55 -7.24 -13.74
C ILE A 141 7.72 -7.20 -12.21
N ASN A 142 6.65 -7.42 -11.44
CA ASN A 142 6.77 -7.41 -9.99
C ASN A 142 7.51 -8.65 -9.45
N LEU A 143 7.30 -9.81 -10.08
CA LEU A 143 8.06 -11.02 -9.74
C LEU A 143 9.54 -10.85 -10.09
N ASP A 144 9.87 -10.26 -11.23
CA ASP A 144 11.24 -9.96 -11.63
C ASP A 144 11.94 -9.04 -10.62
N ARG A 145 11.24 -7.99 -10.16
CA ARG A 145 11.76 -7.11 -9.09
C ARG A 145 12.00 -7.84 -7.77
N VAL A 146 11.17 -8.82 -7.40
CA VAL A 146 11.40 -9.67 -6.23
C VAL A 146 12.68 -10.48 -6.41
N LEU A 147 12.83 -11.13 -7.57
CA LEU A 147 13.99 -11.95 -7.89
C LEU A 147 15.29 -11.13 -7.87
N GLN A 148 15.30 -9.96 -8.52
CA GLN A 148 16.43 -9.04 -8.52
C GLN A 148 16.86 -8.64 -7.10
N LYS A 149 15.91 -8.20 -6.26
CA LYS A 149 16.21 -7.79 -4.89
C LYS A 149 16.73 -8.93 -4.01
N LEU A 150 16.29 -10.15 -4.26
CA LEU A 150 16.75 -11.35 -3.58
C LEU A 150 18.02 -11.95 -4.20
N ALA A 151 18.56 -11.32 -5.25
CA ALA A 151 19.68 -11.82 -6.06
C ALA A 151 19.45 -13.26 -6.57
N VAL A 152 18.22 -13.58 -6.98
CA VAL A 152 17.83 -14.89 -7.49
C VAL A 152 17.68 -14.82 -9.01
N PRO A 153 18.49 -15.56 -9.79
CA PRO A 153 18.27 -15.69 -11.23
C PRO A 153 16.97 -16.41 -11.55
N HIS A 154 16.32 -16.06 -12.66
CA HIS A 154 15.09 -16.72 -13.14
C HIS A 154 15.22 -18.25 -13.23
N SER A 155 16.38 -18.73 -13.66
CA SER A 155 16.68 -20.16 -13.81
C SER A 155 16.80 -20.92 -12.49
N LYS A 156 16.96 -20.22 -11.35
CA LYS A 156 17.14 -20.81 -10.03
C LYS A 156 15.82 -20.93 -9.25
N VAL A 157 14.72 -20.35 -9.74
CA VAL A 157 13.43 -20.34 -9.02
C VAL A 157 12.93 -21.75 -8.73
N ASP A 158 12.76 -22.60 -9.74
CA ASP A 158 12.28 -23.98 -9.52
C ASP A 158 13.30 -24.83 -8.75
N ILE A 159 14.60 -24.54 -8.86
CA ILE A 159 15.64 -25.22 -8.08
C ILE A 159 15.49 -24.90 -6.59
N LEU A 160 15.24 -23.64 -6.24
CA LEU A 160 14.99 -23.20 -4.86
C LEU A 160 13.68 -23.76 -4.30
N LEU A 161 12.70 -24.05 -5.16
CA LEU A 161 11.37 -24.52 -4.78
C LEU A 161 11.18 -26.02 -5.03
N ALA A 162 12.26 -26.78 -5.24
CA ALA A 162 12.20 -28.18 -5.67
C ALA A 162 11.32 -29.07 -4.78
N GLU A 163 11.34 -28.88 -3.45
CA GLU A 163 10.53 -29.61 -2.48
C GLU A 163 9.01 -29.38 -2.62
N LEU A 164 8.61 -28.32 -3.33
CA LEU A 164 7.22 -27.93 -3.54
C LEU A 164 6.70 -28.34 -4.92
N LEU A 165 7.51 -28.96 -5.77
CA LEU A 165 7.16 -29.29 -7.16
C LEU A 165 6.45 -30.64 -7.28
N GLY A 166 5.58 -30.75 -8.28
CA GLY A 166 4.85 -31.97 -8.63
C GLY A 166 3.90 -32.47 -7.55
N GLU A 167 3.46 -33.72 -7.69
CA GLU A 167 2.53 -34.35 -6.75
C GLU A 167 3.19 -34.62 -5.38
N ALA A 168 4.46 -35.01 -5.37
CA ALA A 168 5.23 -35.21 -4.13
C ALA A 168 5.29 -33.93 -3.26
N GLY A 169 5.39 -32.76 -3.89
CA GLY A 169 5.38 -31.47 -3.22
C GLY A 169 4.00 -30.92 -2.86
N ARG A 170 2.89 -31.56 -3.28
CA ARG A 170 1.53 -31.00 -3.16
C ARG A 170 1.12 -30.65 -1.75
N LYS A 171 1.36 -31.55 -0.78
CA LYS A 171 1.04 -31.28 0.64
C LYS A 171 1.80 -30.06 1.17
N HIS A 172 3.09 -29.94 0.85
CA HIS A 172 3.91 -28.80 1.26
C HIS A 172 3.45 -27.51 0.58
N ARG A 173 3.15 -27.56 -0.73
CA ARG A 173 2.63 -26.43 -1.50
C ARG A 173 1.27 -25.96 -1.02
N GLN A 174 0.38 -26.86 -0.58
CA GLN A 174 -0.89 -26.52 0.05
C GLN A 174 -0.68 -25.77 1.38
N ALA A 175 0.31 -26.16 2.17
CA ALA A 175 0.66 -25.50 3.43
C ALA A 175 1.31 -24.11 3.26
N VAL A 176 1.82 -23.77 2.06
CA VAL A 176 2.32 -22.42 1.77
C VAL A 176 1.16 -21.42 1.87
N PRO A 177 1.23 -20.40 2.76
CA PRO A 177 0.17 -19.41 2.86
C PRO A 177 0.12 -18.53 1.63
N VAL A 178 -1.01 -17.86 1.43
CA VAL A 178 -1.18 -16.81 0.42
C VAL A 178 -1.26 -15.46 1.10
N ARG A 179 -0.73 -14.43 0.46
CA ARG A 179 -0.99 -13.05 0.87
C ARG A 179 -2.41 -12.70 0.45
N ALA A 180 -3.09 -11.85 1.22
CA ALA A 180 -4.35 -11.24 0.79
C ALA A 180 -4.19 -10.63 -0.62
N ASP A 181 -5.26 -10.60 -1.42
CA ASP A 181 -5.24 -10.13 -2.80
C ASP A 181 -4.90 -8.63 -2.86
N ARG A 182 -3.60 -8.32 -2.77
CA ARG A 182 -3.01 -6.98 -2.76
C ARG A 182 -2.45 -6.62 -4.14
N CYS A 183 -2.25 -5.33 -4.39
CA CYS A 183 -1.43 -4.86 -5.50
C CYS A 183 -0.03 -5.52 -5.47
N GLY A 184 0.45 -6.02 -6.62
CA GLY A 184 1.72 -6.75 -6.72
C GLY A 184 2.94 -5.97 -6.23
N VAL A 185 2.87 -4.64 -6.18
CA VAL A 185 3.91 -3.78 -5.58
C VAL A 185 4.07 -4.03 -4.07
N PHE A 186 2.96 -4.25 -3.34
CA PHE A 186 3.03 -4.61 -1.93
C PHE A 186 3.59 -6.01 -1.72
N SER A 187 3.33 -6.92 -2.66
CA SER A 187 3.87 -8.27 -2.64
C SER A 187 5.40 -8.21 -2.56
N VAL A 188 6.04 -7.34 -3.37
CA VAL A 188 7.50 -7.12 -3.33
C VAL A 188 7.96 -6.67 -1.93
N SER A 189 7.39 -5.59 -1.40
CA SER A 189 7.80 -5.06 -0.08
C SER A 189 7.52 -6.04 1.06
N ALA A 190 6.47 -6.85 0.97
CA ALA A 190 6.14 -7.87 1.96
C ALA A 190 7.18 -9.01 1.91
N THR A 191 7.61 -9.43 0.72
CA THR A 191 8.62 -10.47 0.57
C THR A 191 9.99 -10.05 1.09
N ILE A 192 10.38 -8.80 0.84
CA ILE A 192 11.63 -8.26 1.42
C ILE A 192 11.51 -8.11 2.93
N SER A 193 10.37 -7.65 3.43
CA SER A 193 10.10 -7.59 4.87
C SER A 193 10.18 -8.98 5.52
N ASP A 194 9.56 -10.00 4.92
CA ASP A 194 9.60 -11.38 5.39
C ASP A 194 11.04 -11.88 5.49
N LYS A 195 11.82 -11.61 4.44
CA LYS A 195 13.23 -11.99 4.39
C LYS A 195 14.08 -11.28 5.45
N ASN A 196 13.89 -9.98 5.64
CA ASN A 196 14.54 -9.24 6.72
C ASN A 196 14.17 -9.81 8.09
N GLN A 197 12.91 -10.22 8.28
CA GLN A 197 12.44 -10.89 9.50
C GLN A 197 13.00 -12.32 9.69
N GLY A 198 13.84 -12.79 8.76
CA GLY A 198 14.53 -14.08 8.84
C GLY A 198 13.79 -15.23 8.16
N ILE A 199 12.65 -14.98 7.49
CA ILE A 199 11.89 -16.03 6.78
C ILE A 199 12.77 -16.65 5.69
N PRO A 200 12.84 -18.00 5.59
CA PRO A 200 13.61 -18.68 4.55
C PRO A 200 13.25 -18.17 3.14
N LEU A 201 14.27 -17.99 2.30
CA LEU A 201 14.15 -17.49 0.94
C LEU A 201 13.12 -18.27 0.12
N GLN A 202 13.21 -19.60 0.14
CA GLN A 202 12.27 -20.47 -0.57
C GLN A 202 10.82 -20.23 -0.13
N THR A 203 10.57 -20.04 1.17
CA THR A 203 9.20 -19.82 1.66
C THR A 203 8.69 -18.43 1.26
N ALA A 204 9.49 -17.38 1.45
CA ALA A 204 9.10 -16.03 1.06
C ALA A 204 8.80 -15.94 -0.45
N LEU A 205 9.63 -16.59 -1.28
CA LEU A 205 9.44 -16.66 -2.73
C LEU A 205 8.21 -17.49 -3.11
N ALA A 206 8.02 -18.66 -2.50
CA ALA A 206 6.86 -19.53 -2.72
C ALA A 206 5.54 -18.83 -2.40
N VAL A 207 5.44 -18.18 -1.24
CA VAL A 207 4.25 -17.39 -0.83
C VAL A 207 3.93 -16.33 -1.88
N THR A 208 4.96 -15.64 -2.38
CA THR A 208 4.81 -14.56 -3.38
C THR A 208 4.28 -15.10 -4.71
N LEU A 209 4.95 -16.12 -5.27
CA LEU A 209 4.57 -16.72 -6.54
C LEU A 209 3.18 -17.35 -6.48
N LYS A 210 2.88 -18.11 -5.42
CA LYS A 210 1.56 -18.72 -5.21
C LYS A 210 0.47 -17.66 -5.13
N SER A 211 0.73 -16.55 -4.42
CA SER A 211 -0.24 -15.45 -4.31
C SER A 211 -0.50 -14.78 -5.66
N GLU A 212 0.54 -14.52 -6.48
CA GLU A 212 0.35 -13.88 -7.79
C GLU A 212 -0.39 -14.80 -8.78
N VAL A 213 -0.11 -16.11 -8.76
CA VAL A 213 -0.81 -17.09 -9.61
C VAL A 213 -2.27 -17.22 -9.22
N LEU A 214 -2.56 -17.36 -7.93
CA LEU A 214 -3.93 -17.60 -7.49
C LEU A 214 -4.86 -16.39 -7.68
N LYS A 215 -4.32 -15.17 -7.81
CA LYS A 215 -5.14 -13.98 -8.14
C LYS A 215 -5.94 -14.16 -9.42
N VAL A 216 -5.31 -14.70 -10.47
CA VAL A 216 -6.00 -14.95 -11.75
C VAL A 216 -6.79 -16.26 -11.71
N CYS A 217 -6.25 -17.32 -11.10
CA CYS A 217 -6.96 -18.61 -11.04
C CYS A 217 -8.29 -18.52 -10.28
N LYS A 218 -8.37 -17.70 -9.21
CA LYS A 218 -9.61 -17.47 -8.46
C LYS A 218 -10.71 -16.75 -9.26
N GLN A 219 -10.37 -16.15 -10.39
CA GLN A 219 -11.38 -15.53 -11.28
C GLN A 219 -12.09 -16.58 -12.14
N VAL A 220 -11.54 -17.79 -12.25
CA VAL A 220 -12.11 -18.86 -13.07
C VAL A 220 -13.15 -19.62 -12.25
N PRO A 221 -14.44 -19.58 -12.61
CA PRO A 221 -15.47 -20.37 -11.94
C PRO A 221 -15.32 -21.86 -12.21
N ALA A 222 -16.03 -22.67 -11.43
CA ALA A 222 -16.13 -24.12 -11.64
C ALA A 222 -16.90 -24.44 -12.94
N GLY A 223 -16.71 -25.66 -13.48
CA GLY A 223 -17.52 -26.17 -14.59
C GLY A 223 -16.91 -26.08 -16.00
N PHE A 224 -15.64 -25.68 -16.12
CA PHE A 224 -14.90 -25.82 -17.39
C PHE A 224 -14.37 -27.25 -17.58
N ASP A 225 -14.42 -27.75 -18.81
CA ASP A 225 -13.84 -29.07 -19.15
C ASP A 225 -12.29 -29.02 -19.10
N ALA A 226 -11.72 -27.91 -19.57
CA ALA A 226 -10.28 -27.72 -19.65
C ALA A 226 -9.86 -26.29 -19.32
N ALA A 227 -8.59 -26.13 -18.93
CA ALA A 227 -7.92 -24.84 -18.79
C ALA A 227 -6.54 -24.82 -19.47
N ILE A 228 -6.18 -23.71 -20.10
CA ILE A 228 -4.84 -23.45 -20.66
C ILE A 228 -4.14 -22.36 -19.86
N LEU A 229 -2.94 -22.67 -19.39
CA LEU A 229 -2.04 -21.70 -18.76
C LEU A 229 -1.08 -21.13 -19.83
N THR A 230 -1.07 -19.81 -20.01
CA THR A 230 -0.19 -19.12 -20.99
C THR A 230 0.44 -17.84 -20.42
N GLY A 231 1.51 -17.35 -21.04
CA GLY A 231 2.31 -16.23 -20.54
C GLY A 231 3.59 -16.63 -19.80
N GLY A 232 4.51 -15.66 -19.65
CA GLY A 232 5.89 -15.91 -19.25
C GLY A 232 6.06 -16.45 -17.82
N VAL A 233 5.16 -16.13 -16.90
CA VAL A 233 5.24 -16.58 -15.49
C VAL A 233 5.02 -18.09 -15.36
N PHE A 234 4.20 -18.68 -16.23
CA PHE A 234 3.97 -20.12 -16.22
C PHE A 234 5.15 -20.95 -16.76
N ARG A 235 6.28 -20.33 -17.15
CA ARG A 235 7.52 -21.06 -17.42
C ARG A 235 8.05 -21.78 -16.17
N TRP A 236 7.82 -21.23 -14.97
CA TRP A 236 8.15 -21.91 -13.73
C TRP A 236 7.16 -23.04 -13.42
N ARG A 237 7.69 -24.22 -13.13
CA ARG A 237 6.89 -25.38 -12.75
C ARG A 237 6.11 -25.13 -11.47
N TYR A 238 6.69 -24.45 -10.48
CA TYR A 238 5.99 -24.10 -9.25
C TYR A 238 4.70 -23.30 -9.52
N ALA A 239 4.74 -22.34 -10.46
CA ALA A 239 3.58 -21.54 -10.82
C ALA A 239 2.47 -22.40 -11.45
N ARG A 240 2.85 -23.31 -12.36
CA ARG A 240 1.90 -24.24 -12.98
C ARG A 240 1.28 -25.20 -11.97
N ASP A 241 2.08 -25.74 -11.04
CA ASP A 241 1.59 -26.66 -10.02
C ASP A 241 0.64 -25.94 -9.04
N CYS A 242 0.88 -24.67 -8.70
CA CYS A 242 -0.05 -23.85 -7.92
C CYS A 242 -1.40 -23.64 -8.63
N ALA A 243 -1.36 -23.29 -9.93
CA ALA A 243 -2.57 -23.12 -10.73
C ALA A 243 -3.34 -24.44 -10.85
N ARG A 244 -2.62 -25.55 -11.11
CA ARG A 244 -3.20 -26.89 -11.22
C ARG A 244 -3.93 -27.31 -9.94
N ASP A 245 -3.29 -27.15 -8.78
CA ASP A 245 -3.92 -27.50 -7.50
C ASP A 245 -5.26 -26.79 -7.29
N TYR A 246 -5.32 -25.50 -7.66
CA TYR A 246 -6.53 -24.70 -7.48
C TYR A 246 -7.60 -25.05 -8.50
N LEU A 247 -7.27 -25.08 -9.79
CA LEU A 247 -8.23 -25.33 -10.87
C LEU A 247 -8.79 -26.76 -10.81
N THR A 248 -7.98 -27.76 -10.45
CA THR A 248 -8.48 -29.12 -10.20
C THR A 248 -9.42 -29.18 -8.99
N ALA A 249 -9.17 -28.37 -7.95
CA ALA A 249 -10.11 -28.25 -6.83
C ALA A 249 -11.44 -27.57 -7.23
N GLN A 250 -11.48 -26.83 -8.34
CA GLN A 250 -12.71 -26.30 -8.95
C GLN A 250 -13.40 -27.30 -9.91
N GLY A 251 -12.88 -28.52 -10.03
CA GLY A 251 -13.44 -29.56 -10.91
C GLY A 251 -12.94 -29.52 -12.36
N ILE A 252 -11.90 -28.74 -12.66
CA ILE A 252 -11.29 -28.72 -14.00
C ILE A 252 -10.22 -29.83 -14.08
N GLU A 253 -10.49 -30.88 -14.85
CA GLU A 253 -9.64 -32.07 -14.91
C GLU A 253 -8.44 -31.90 -15.87
N VAL A 254 -8.66 -31.24 -17.01
CA VAL A 254 -7.63 -31.09 -18.05
C VAL A 254 -6.98 -29.72 -17.96
N ILE A 255 -5.69 -29.67 -17.62
CA ILE A 255 -4.93 -28.42 -17.46
C ILE A 255 -3.66 -28.46 -18.31
N GLU A 256 -3.67 -27.72 -19.42
CA GLU A 256 -2.60 -27.61 -20.39
C GLU A 256 -1.74 -26.36 -20.18
N HIS A 257 -0.55 -26.33 -20.76
CA HIS A 257 0.36 -25.19 -20.69
C HIS A 257 0.93 -24.86 -22.08
N ASP A 258 0.75 -23.61 -22.49
CA ASP A 258 1.33 -23.06 -23.71
C ASP A 258 2.80 -22.67 -23.47
N GLY A 259 3.69 -23.66 -23.56
CA GLY A 259 5.12 -23.46 -23.29
C GLY A 259 5.86 -22.59 -24.30
N LYS A 260 5.35 -22.46 -25.52
CA LYS A 260 5.90 -21.56 -26.55
C LYS A 260 5.32 -20.15 -26.44
N ASN A 261 4.21 -20.00 -25.72
CA ASN A 261 3.44 -18.76 -25.62
C ASN A 261 2.90 -18.32 -27.00
N ASP A 262 2.52 -19.29 -27.82
CA ASP A 262 2.08 -19.11 -29.22
C ASP A 262 0.57 -18.93 -29.36
N LEU A 263 -0.21 -19.07 -28.27
CA LEU A 263 -1.67 -18.88 -28.29
C LEU A 263 -2.07 -17.51 -28.84
N VAL A 264 -1.26 -16.48 -28.57
CA VAL A 264 -1.45 -15.13 -29.11
C VAL A 264 -1.36 -15.13 -30.65
N PHE A 265 -0.39 -15.83 -31.24
CA PHE A 265 -0.26 -15.90 -32.69
C PHE A 265 -1.37 -16.75 -33.34
N GLN A 266 -1.79 -17.83 -32.68
CA GLN A 266 -2.95 -18.62 -33.10
C GLN A 266 -4.23 -17.78 -33.08
N GLY A 267 -4.38 -16.91 -32.07
CA GLY A 267 -5.51 -16.01 -31.96
C GLY A 267 -5.56 -14.94 -33.06
N ILE A 268 -4.42 -14.37 -33.46
CA ILE A 268 -4.34 -13.45 -34.60
C ILE A 268 -4.82 -14.16 -35.87
N GLU A 269 -4.29 -15.36 -36.12
CA GLU A 269 -4.60 -16.17 -37.30
C GLU A 269 -6.09 -16.57 -37.35
N TRP A 270 -6.64 -17.01 -36.22
CA TRP A 270 -8.07 -17.33 -36.10
C TRP A 270 -8.95 -16.11 -36.34
N LEU A 271 -8.63 -14.98 -35.71
CA LEU A 271 -9.39 -13.74 -35.85
C LEU A 271 -9.42 -13.26 -37.31
N MET A 272 -8.29 -13.35 -38.02
CA MET A 272 -8.21 -13.05 -39.45
C MET A 272 -9.11 -13.98 -40.28
N GLY A 273 -9.11 -15.28 -39.99
CA GLY A 273 -9.95 -16.25 -40.67
C GLY A 273 -11.46 -16.02 -40.47
N GLN A 274 -11.88 -15.49 -39.32
CA GLN A 274 -13.28 -15.21 -39.01
C GLN A 274 -13.80 -13.88 -39.60
N VAL A 275 -12.99 -12.83 -39.52
CA VAL A 275 -13.42 -11.45 -39.87
C VAL A 275 -13.12 -11.10 -41.33
N GLY A 276 -12.22 -11.85 -41.99
CA GLY A 276 -11.73 -11.57 -43.34
C GLY A 276 -10.73 -10.42 -43.39
N GLU A 277 -9.82 -10.43 -44.36
CA GLU A 277 -8.72 -9.45 -44.46
C GLU A 277 -9.19 -7.99 -44.68
N GLN A 278 -10.42 -7.79 -45.16
CA GLN A 278 -10.93 -6.49 -45.60
C GLN A 278 -11.62 -5.66 -44.51
N LEU A 279 -12.08 -6.28 -43.41
CA LEU A 279 -12.86 -5.61 -42.34
C LEU A 279 -12.00 -5.02 -41.21
N ILE A 280 -10.70 -5.30 -41.19
CA ILE A 280 -9.76 -4.80 -40.15
C ILE A 280 -9.06 -3.49 -40.57
N LEU A 281 -9.36 -2.98 -41.77
CA LEU A 281 -8.96 -1.65 -42.21
C LEU A 281 -10.02 -0.63 -41.76
N PRO A 282 -9.69 0.36 -40.89
CA PRO A 282 -10.62 1.45 -40.65
C PRO A 282 -10.85 2.18 -41.98
N SER A 283 -12.07 2.11 -42.49
CA SER A 283 -12.51 2.81 -43.69
C SER A 283 -12.23 4.31 -43.50
N GLY A 284 -11.29 4.87 -44.28
CA GLY A 284 -11.02 6.31 -44.30
C GLY A 284 -9.81 6.82 -43.51
N ALA A 285 -8.90 5.96 -43.03
CA ALA A 285 -7.62 6.45 -42.54
C ALA A 285 -6.71 6.86 -43.71
N THR A 286 -6.80 8.13 -44.14
CA THR A 286 -5.78 8.75 -45.01
C THR A 286 -4.38 8.42 -44.52
N MET A 287 -3.53 7.87 -45.39
CA MET A 287 -2.06 7.82 -45.27
C MET A 287 -1.44 9.23 -45.32
N GLY A 288 -2.04 10.19 -44.63
CA GLY A 288 -1.37 11.44 -44.32
C GLY A 288 -0.26 11.12 -43.34
N LYS A 289 0.98 11.48 -43.68
CA LYS A 289 2.10 11.59 -42.74
C LYS A 289 1.67 12.48 -41.56
N ARG A 290 0.96 11.94 -40.58
CA ARG A 290 0.93 12.53 -39.24
C ARG A 290 2.29 12.21 -38.68
N ALA A 291 3.23 13.13 -38.93
CA ALA A 291 4.44 13.21 -38.14
C ALA A 291 4.02 13.07 -36.68
N SER A 292 4.52 12.03 -36.00
CA SER A 292 4.47 11.95 -34.56
C SER A 292 4.90 13.33 -34.05
N PRO A 293 4.09 14.06 -33.26
CA PRO A 293 4.56 15.30 -32.67
C PRO A 293 5.89 14.97 -32.01
N GLY A 294 6.97 15.61 -32.49
CA GLY A 294 8.33 15.27 -32.06
C GLY A 294 8.36 15.21 -30.54
N LEU A 295 8.92 14.14 -29.99
CA LEU A 295 9.06 13.97 -28.55
C LEU A 295 9.76 15.21 -27.99
N ARG A 296 9.04 16.01 -27.20
CA ARG A 296 9.60 17.21 -26.54
C ARG A 296 9.92 16.87 -25.10
N HIS A 297 11.08 17.36 -24.64
CA HIS A 297 11.42 17.29 -23.22
C HIS A 297 10.37 18.05 -22.40
N ALA A 298 9.86 17.38 -21.38
CA ALA A 298 8.98 17.99 -20.40
C ALA A 298 9.78 18.70 -19.30
N TYR A 299 11.03 18.25 -19.07
CA TYR A 299 11.91 18.79 -18.05
C TYR A 299 13.28 19.17 -18.63
N PRO A 300 13.93 20.23 -18.09
CA PRO A 300 15.22 20.70 -18.57
C PRO A 300 16.37 19.75 -18.18
N ALA A 301 17.54 19.96 -18.79
CA ALA A 301 18.77 19.27 -18.42
C ALA A 301 19.14 19.51 -16.94
N LEU A 302 19.44 18.43 -16.21
CA LEU A 302 19.80 18.52 -14.78
C LEU A 302 21.09 19.33 -14.57
N LEU A 303 22.04 19.27 -15.50
CA LEU A 303 23.28 20.04 -15.43
C LEU A 303 23.05 21.57 -15.54
N GLU A 304 22.04 22.00 -16.30
CA GLU A 304 21.63 23.40 -16.35
C GLU A 304 21.01 23.84 -15.03
N LEU A 305 20.18 22.99 -14.42
CA LEU A 305 19.62 23.24 -13.10
C LEU A 305 20.70 23.34 -12.03
N LYS A 306 21.75 22.51 -12.10
CA LYS A 306 22.91 22.59 -11.19
C LYS A 306 23.55 23.97 -11.25
N ARG A 307 23.87 24.46 -12.46
CA ARG A 307 24.47 25.79 -12.66
C ARG A 307 23.55 26.89 -12.15
N LYS A 308 22.27 26.85 -12.53
CA LYS A 308 21.25 27.82 -12.12
C LYS A 308 21.10 27.91 -10.60
N TYR A 309 20.92 26.78 -9.91
CA TYR A 309 20.62 26.78 -8.49
C TYR A 309 21.86 26.95 -7.61
N ALA A 310 23.04 26.50 -8.06
CA ALA A 310 24.28 26.82 -7.36
C ALA A 310 24.59 28.33 -7.40
N ALA A 311 24.41 28.97 -8.57
CA ALA A 311 24.61 30.41 -8.71
C ALA A 311 23.63 31.25 -7.86
N ALA A 312 22.43 30.73 -7.62
CA ALA A 312 21.41 31.37 -6.80
C ALA A 312 21.48 31.01 -5.29
N CYS A 313 22.50 30.26 -4.86
CA CYS A 313 22.62 29.71 -3.50
C CYS A 313 21.45 28.79 -3.07
N LEU A 314 20.65 28.29 -4.03
CA LEU A 314 19.49 27.42 -3.77
C LEU A 314 19.86 25.93 -3.76
N TYR A 315 21.03 25.57 -4.26
CA TYR A 315 21.56 24.21 -4.22
C TYR A 315 23.02 24.20 -3.78
N HIS A 316 23.35 23.36 -2.79
CA HIS A 316 24.73 23.13 -2.38
C HIS A 316 24.95 21.67 -2.00
N ARG A 317 26.03 21.07 -2.51
CA ARG A 317 26.52 19.76 -2.07
C ARG A 317 27.77 19.93 -1.23
N ALA A 318 27.75 19.45 0.01
CA ALA A 318 28.96 19.35 0.81
C ALA A 318 29.86 18.23 0.26
N PRO A 319 31.19 18.44 0.20
CA PRO A 319 32.11 17.38 -0.21
C PRO A 319 32.16 16.29 0.86
N ASP A 320 32.15 15.02 0.45
CA ASP A 320 32.41 13.90 1.35
C ASP A 320 33.89 13.92 1.75
N ARG A 321 34.22 14.14 3.02
CA ARG A 321 35.58 14.00 3.54
C ARG A 321 35.74 12.57 4.05
N LEU A 322 36.82 11.92 3.61
CA LEU A 322 37.21 10.65 4.18
C LEU A 322 37.94 10.92 5.50
N PRO A 323 37.65 10.17 6.58
CA PRO A 323 38.46 10.24 7.79
C PRO A 323 39.91 9.90 7.45
N GLU A 324 40.85 10.72 7.94
CA GLU A 324 42.28 10.45 7.79
C GLU A 324 42.58 9.05 8.36
N SER A 325 43.32 8.27 7.59
CA SER A 325 43.61 6.86 7.88
C SER A 325 44.41 6.72 9.17
N GLU A 326 43.75 6.55 10.30
CA GLU A 326 44.35 6.09 11.54
C GLU A 326 44.12 4.58 11.73
N PHE A 327 45.18 3.86 12.12
CA PHE A 327 45.09 2.47 12.58
C PHE A 327 44.15 2.41 13.78
N ILE A 328 43.07 1.64 13.69
CA ILE A 328 42.24 1.37 14.87
C ILE A 328 43.02 0.37 15.73
N VAL A 329 43.54 0.84 16.86
CA VAL A 329 44.19 -0.06 17.83
C VAL A 329 43.10 -0.96 18.42
N SER A 330 43.30 -2.28 18.37
CA SER A 330 42.35 -3.31 18.87
C SER A 330 41.93 -3.14 20.35
N SER A 331 42.52 -2.22 21.10
CA SER A 331 42.28 -2.00 22.52
C SER A 331 41.58 -0.67 22.86
N GLN A 332 41.22 0.17 21.89
CA GLN A 332 40.52 1.42 22.18
C GLN A 332 38.99 1.25 22.24
N PRO A 333 38.31 1.90 23.21
CA PRO A 333 36.85 2.00 23.22
C PRO A 333 36.31 2.64 21.94
N ILE A 334 35.26 2.03 21.39
CA ILE A 334 34.58 2.50 20.17
C ILE A 334 33.07 2.70 20.38
N LEU A 335 32.49 3.55 19.54
CA LEU A 335 31.06 3.60 19.31
C LEU A 335 30.74 2.99 17.94
N LEU A 336 29.69 2.18 17.89
CA LEU A 336 29.23 1.56 16.65
C LEU A 336 27.82 2.04 16.33
N ALA A 337 27.61 2.67 15.18
CA ALA A 337 26.30 3.10 14.73
C ALA A 337 25.86 2.31 13.48
N LEU A 338 24.74 1.61 13.59
CA LEU A 338 24.19 0.70 12.58
C LEU A 338 22.83 1.21 12.08
N ASP A 339 22.76 1.66 10.83
CA ASP A 339 21.50 1.85 10.11
C ASP A 339 21.22 0.63 9.24
N VAL A 340 20.39 -0.30 9.74
CA VAL A 340 20.12 -1.57 9.07
C VAL A 340 18.74 -1.50 8.39
N GLY A 341 18.75 -0.92 7.19
CA GLY A 341 17.58 -0.79 6.32
C GLY A 341 17.27 -2.06 5.54
N SER A 342 16.18 -2.04 4.77
CA SER A 342 15.71 -3.22 4.04
C SER A 342 16.56 -3.58 2.83
N THR A 343 17.12 -2.58 2.14
CA THR A 343 17.98 -2.76 0.97
C THR A 343 19.47 -2.68 1.30
N MET A 344 19.85 -1.82 2.26
CA MET A 344 21.26 -1.60 2.62
C MET A 344 21.42 -1.40 4.12
N ALA A 345 22.56 -1.86 4.64
CA ALA A 345 23.07 -1.50 5.96
C ALA A 345 24.18 -0.45 5.82
N LYS A 346 24.15 0.57 6.67
CA LYS A 346 25.24 1.55 6.80
C LYS A 346 25.80 1.49 8.20
N VAL A 347 27.12 1.63 8.28
CA VAL A 347 27.86 1.52 9.52
C VAL A 347 28.77 2.73 9.65
N VAL A 348 28.79 3.30 10.85
CA VAL A 348 29.83 4.24 11.25
C VAL A 348 30.52 3.70 12.49
N VAL A 349 31.84 3.58 12.41
CA VAL A 349 32.71 3.27 13.56
C VAL A 349 33.30 4.59 14.02
N ALA A 350 33.23 4.88 15.31
CA ALA A 350 33.72 6.13 15.89
C ALA A 350 34.51 5.87 17.18
N THR A 351 35.30 6.84 17.61
CA THR A 351 36.00 6.83 18.90
C THR A 351 35.01 6.84 20.07
N GLY A 352 35.34 6.15 21.16
CA GLY A 352 34.54 6.15 22.39
C GLY A 352 34.54 7.49 23.13
N SER A 353 35.68 8.19 23.12
CA SER A 353 35.91 9.41 23.91
C SER A 353 35.10 10.63 23.46
N ASP A 354 35.00 10.84 22.14
CA ASP A 354 34.50 12.08 21.53
C ASP A 354 33.55 11.82 20.34
N ALA A 355 33.17 10.55 20.11
CA ALA A 355 32.29 10.14 19.02
C ALA A 355 32.75 10.59 17.62
N ARG A 356 34.07 10.77 17.43
CA ARG A 356 34.68 11.15 16.15
C ARG A 356 34.59 9.97 15.16
N PRO A 357 33.97 10.14 13.98
CA PRO A 357 33.88 9.07 12.99
C PRO A 357 35.27 8.66 12.47
N LEU A 358 35.54 7.36 12.47
CA LEU A 358 36.78 6.73 12.00
C LEU A 358 36.58 6.05 10.63
N ARG A 359 35.41 5.45 10.40
CA ARG A 359 35.06 4.75 9.15
C ARG A 359 33.58 4.87 8.83
N PHE A 360 33.27 5.00 7.54
CA PHE A 360 31.92 4.94 6.97
C PHE A 360 31.85 3.75 6.03
N LEU A 361 30.88 2.86 6.23
CA LEU A 361 30.76 1.62 5.47
C LEU A 361 29.32 1.44 4.98
N THR A 362 29.18 0.74 3.86
CA THR A 362 27.88 0.44 3.24
C THR A 362 27.86 -1.00 2.74
N TYR A 363 26.78 -1.71 3.04
CA TYR A 363 26.58 -3.11 2.68
C TYR A 363 25.22 -3.29 2.02
N SER A 364 25.17 -4.09 0.96
CA SER A 364 23.89 -4.56 0.40
C SER A 364 23.28 -5.60 1.34
N ASN A 365 22.00 -5.45 1.69
CA ASN A 365 21.34 -6.27 2.70
C ASN A 365 20.70 -7.57 2.13
N HIS A 366 20.58 -7.75 0.80
CA HIS A 366 20.09 -8.95 0.06
C HIS A 366 18.97 -9.80 0.72
N GLY A 367 18.15 -9.20 1.61
CA GLY A 367 17.16 -9.90 2.43
C GLY A 367 17.71 -10.89 3.47
N ASP A 368 18.99 -10.86 3.85
CA ASP A 368 19.48 -11.59 5.03
C ASP A 368 20.27 -10.66 5.96
N THR A 369 19.52 -10.03 6.87
CA THR A 369 20.08 -9.09 7.83
C THR A 369 21.12 -9.71 8.74
N ILE A 370 20.95 -10.96 9.18
CA ILE A 370 21.90 -11.56 10.12
C ILE A 370 23.22 -11.83 9.42
N GLU A 371 23.20 -12.36 8.19
CA GLU A 371 24.42 -12.53 7.41
C GLU A 371 25.08 -11.21 7.02
N THR A 372 24.29 -10.17 6.75
CA THR A 372 24.83 -8.81 6.51
C THR A 372 25.55 -8.28 7.75
N VAL A 373 24.98 -8.47 8.95
CA VAL A 373 25.63 -8.04 10.20
C VAL A 373 26.84 -8.92 10.52
N LYS A 374 26.83 -10.22 10.19
CA LYS A 374 28.03 -11.06 10.28
C LYS A 374 29.13 -10.59 9.33
N GLN A 375 28.79 -10.18 8.11
CA GLN A 375 29.76 -9.60 7.17
C GLN A 375 30.41 -8.34 7.76
N ILE A 376 29.61 -7.46 8.37
CA ILE A 376 30.14 -6.27 9.08
C ILE A 376 31.16 -6.71 10.14
N PHE A 377 30.84 -7.71 10.97
CA PHE A 377 31.75 -8.19 12.01
C PHE A 377 32.99 -8.90 11.45
N ARG A 378 32.88 -9.60 10.32
CA ARG A 378 34.01 -10.21 9.60
C ARG A 378 34.99 -9.16 9.10
N ASP A 379 34.49 -8.08 8.52
CA ASP A 379 35.33 -6.98 8.03
C ASP A 379 36.04 -6.28 9.20
N LEU A 380 35.33 -6.03 10.31
CA LEU A 380 35.93 -5.47 11.53
C LEU A 380 37.05 -6.36 12.07
N ALA A 381 36.85 -7.68 12.11
CA ALA A 381 37.89 -8.64 12.53
C ALA A 381 39.09 -8.64 11.57
N ALA A 382 38.84 -8.62 10.25
CA ALA A 382 39.88 -8.57 9.22
C ALA A 382 40.74 -7.30 9.31
N TRP A 383 40.23 -6.21 9.88
CA TRP A 383 40.99 -4.99 10.17
C TRP A 383 41.78 -5.04 11.47
N GLY A 384 41.91 -6.21 12.09
CA GLY A 384 42.68 -6.40 13.32
C GLY A 384 41.90 -6.09 14.60
N MET A 385 40.59 -5.83 14.52
CA MET A 385 39.74 -5.64 15.70
C MET A 385 39.21 -6.97 16.25
N ASN A 386 40.13 -7.91 16.54
CA ASN A 386 39.79 -9.24 17.05
C ASN A 386 39.12 -9.21 18.44
N HIS A 387 39.27 -8.10 19.15
CA HIS A 387 38.58 -7.80 20.40
C HIS A 387 37.97 -6.41 20.30
N LEU A 388 36.71 -6.32 19.85
CA LEU A 388 35.98 -5.06 19.83
C LEU A 388 35.80 -4.57 21.28
N GLN A 389 35.95 -3.27 21.51
CA GLN A 389 35.61 -2.63 22.78
C GLN A 389 34.46 -1.64 22.63
N PRO A 390 33.23 -2.08 22.28
CA PRO A 390 32.07 -1.19 22.24
C PRO A 390 31.80 -0.57 23.61
N GLN A 391 31.88 0.75 23.66
CA GLN A 391 31.33 1.56 24.75
C GLN A 391 29.81 1.68 24.62
N GLY A 392 29.32 1.80 23.38
CA GLY A 392 27.91 1.82 23.03
C GLY A 392 27.65 1.43 21.57
N ILE A 393 26.48 0.86 21.30
CA ILE A 393 26.01 0.53 19.95
C ILE A 393 24.66 1.19 19.70
N GLY A 394 24.58 2.03 18.67
CA GLY A 394 23.35 2.64 18.20
C GLY A 394 22.79 1.85 17.03
N ILE A 395 21.49 1.55 17.05
CA ILE A 395 20.86 0.77 15.98
C ILE A 395 19.57 1.46 15.51
N THR A 396 19.42 1.61 14.20
CA THR A 396 18.20 2.08 13.55
C THR A 396 17.90 1.30 12.26
N GLY A 397 16.96 1.77 11.47
CA GLY A 397 16.47 1.08 10.27
C GLY A 397 15.41 0.02 10.58
N SER A 398 14.92 -0.64 9.54
CA SER A 398 13.82 -1.61 9.63
C SER A 398 14.15 -2.84 10.49
N ALA A 399 15.42 -3.24 10.59
CA ALA A 399 15.82 -4.44 11.30
C ALA A 399 16.34 -4.22 12.74
N ARG A 400 16.25 -2.99 13.25
CA ARG A 400 16.86 -2.56 14.53
C ARG A 400 16.59 -3.46 15.75
N TYR A 401 15.36 -3.94 15.91
CA TYR A 401 14.99 -4.79 17.07
C TYR A 401 15.55 -6.20 16.96
N GLN A 402 15.56 -6.78 15.75
CA GLN A 402 16.15 -8.08 15.48
C GLN A 402 17.65 -8.06 15.73
N VAL A 403 18.35 -7.05 15.18
CA VAL A 403 19.81 -6.91 15.37
C VAL A 403 20.14 -6.73 16.85
N ARG A 404 19.39 -5.88 17.58
CA ARG A 404 19.53 -5.74 19.04
C ARG A 404 19.38 -7.08 19.76
N GLN A 405 18.31 -7.83 19.47
CA GLN A 405 18.00 -9.06 20.20
C GLN A 405 19.07 -10.13 19.97
N VAL A 406 19.59 -10.27 18.75
CA VAL A 406 20.68 -11.20 18.44
C VAL A 406 21.96 -10.77 19.16
N LEU A 407 22.38 -9.51 19.03
CA LEU A 407 23.60 -9.01 19.67
C LEU A 407 23.57 -9.13 21.20
N GLN A 408 22.45 -8.77 21.85
CA GLN A 408 22.29 -8.89 23.31
C GLN A 408 22.33 -10.33 23.79
N SER A 409 21.86 -11.27 22.97
CA SER A 409 21.81 -12.66 23.39
C SER A 409 23.18 -13.35 23.24
N ILE A 410 23.97 -12.94 22.25
CA ILE A 410 25.34 -13.45 22.02
C ILE A 410 26.35 -12.77 22.94
N TYR A 411 26.15 -11.48 23.19
CA TYR A 411 26.96 -10.66 24.08
C TYR A 411 26.10 -10.06 25.20
N PRO A 412 25.74 -10.84 26.23
CA PRO A 412 24.90 -10.36 27.35
C PRO A 412 25.45 -9.11 28.04
N ALA A 413 26.78 -8.94 28.06
CA ALA A 413 27.43 -7.74 28.61
C ALA A 413 27.12 -6.44 27.85
N LEU A 414 26.57 -6.52 26.63
CA LEU A 414 26.06 -5.35 25.90
C LEU A 414 24.64 -4.94 26.35
N ALA A 415 24.01 -5.66 27.27
CA ALA A 415 22.75 -5.24 27.86
C ALA A 415 22.90 -3.86 28.50
N GLY A 416 22.01 -2.92 28.15
CA GLY A 416 22.10 -1.52 28.58
C GLY A 416 23.04 -0.62 27.76
N ARG A 417 23.87 -1.18 26.86
CA ARG A 417 24.78 -0.41 25.98
C ARG A 417 24.30 -0.31 24.52
N ILE A 418 23.17 -0.94 24.21
CA ILE A 418 22.56 -0.89 22.87
C ILE A 418 21.36 0.06 22.90
N SER A 419 21.49 1.19 22.21
CA SER A 419 20.44 2.20 22.04
C SER A 419 19.74 2.00 20.70
N VAL A 420 18.41 1.94 20.70
CA VAL A 420 17.60 1.77 19.49
C VAL A 420 16.78 3.02 19.24
N GLN A 421 16.91 3.59 18.04
CA GLN A 421 16.14 4.78 17.65
C GLN A 421 15.33 4.56 16.39
N VAL A 422 14.24 5.32 16.29
CA VAL A 422 13.47 5.44 15.05
C VAL A 422 14.31 6.21 14.03
N GLU A 423 14.35 5.70 12.80
CA GLU A 423 15.21 6.18 11.70
C GLU A 423 15.03 7.67 11.43
N ASN A 424 13.80 8.17 11.42
CA ASN A 424 13.50 9.58 11.13
C ASN A 424 14.06 10.50 12.22
N ILE A 425 14.03 10.06 13.48
CA ILE A 425 14.66 10.77 14.61
C ILE A 425 16.17 10.78 14.44
N ALA A 426 16.75 9.63 14.09
CA ALA A 426 18.20 9.51 13.85
C ALA A 426 18.66 10.42 12.69
N HIS A 427 17.95 10.45 11.56
CA HIS A 427 18.24 11.39 10.47
C HIS A 427 18.09 12.86 10.90
N GLY A 428 16.99 13.19 11.59
CA GLY A 428 16.72 14.55 12.05
C GLY A 428 17.82 15.06 12.97
N ARG A 429 18.15 14.30 14.02
CA ARG A 429 19.25 14.62 14.95
C ARG A 429 20.60 14.68 14.25
N GLY A 430 20.83 13.74 13.34
CA GLY A 430 22.02 13.71 12.49
C GLY A 430 22.18 15.00 11.69
N ALA A 431 21.11 15.66 11.25
CA ALA A 431 21.20 16.88 10.44
C ALA A 431 21.39 18.19 11.21
N ILE A 432 21.04 18.26 12.51
CA ILE A 432 20.92 19.53 13.25
C ILE A 432 22.18 20.39 13.14
N HIS A 433 23.34 19.83 13.46
CA HIS A 433 24.59 20.58 13.47
C HIS A 433 24.95 21.15 12.08
N GLU A 434 24.79 20.34 11.02
CA GLU A 434 25.04 20.82 9.66
C GLU A 434 24.00 21.83 9.18
N ALA A 435 22.75 21.68 9.62
CA ALA A 435 21.70 22.64 9.32
C ALA A 435 21.99 24.00 9.97
N GLU A 436 22.43 24.04 11.23
CA GLU A 436 22.86 25.26 11.92
C GLU A 436 24.01 25.95 11.18
N LEU A 437 25.03 25.19 10.77
CA LEU A 437 26.16 25.71 10.00
C LEU A 437 25.73 26.23 8.61
N ALA A 438 24.84 25.51 7.93
CA ALA A 438 24.31 25.89 6.64
C ALA A 438 23.48 27.18 6.71
N ILE A 439 22.61 27.31 7.71
CA ILE A 439 21.82 28.51 7.97
C ILE A 439 22.75 29.70 8.24
N ALA A 440 23.76 29.53 9.09
CA ALA A 440 24.74 30.57 9.36
C ALA A 440 25.51 30.99 8.09
N ALA A 441 25.91 30.03 7.25
CA ALA A 441 26.57 30.31 5.98
C ALA A 441 25.67 31.06 5.00
N LEU A 442 24.40 30.65 4.86
CA LEU A 442 23.42 31.33 4.02
C LEU A 442 23.18 32.78 4.47
N ARG A 443 23.06 33.01 5.79
CA ARG A 443 22.93 34.37 6.35
C ARG A 443 24.15 35.24 6.03
N ARG A 444 25.37 34.69 6.13
CA ARG A 444 26.60 35.40 5.73
C ARG A 444 26.64 35.73 4.24
N GLN A 445 25.97 34.95 3.40
CA GLN A 445 25.82 35.19 1.96
C GLN A 445 24.67 36.17 1.62
N GLY A 446 24.02 36.78 2.63
CA GLY A 446 22.89 37.68 2.43
C GLY A 446 21.58 36.98 2.07
N CYS A 447 21.49 35.66 2.27
CA CYS A 447 20.25 34.91 2.07
C CYS A 447 19.33 35.02 3.29
N GLU A 448 18.06 35.33 3.05
CA GLU A 448 17.02 35.25 4.06
C GLU A 448 16.59 33.78 4.21
N VAL A 449 16.87 33.17 5.36
CA VAL A 449 16.60 31.75 5.64
C VAL A 449 15.88 31.60 6.98
N ASN A 450 14.87 30.72 7.02
CA ASN A 450 14.13 30.39 8.24
C ASN A 450 15.09 29.87 9.33
N GLY A 451 15.01 30.46 10.53
CA GLY A 451 15.88 30.14 11.67
C GLY A 451 15.27 29.22 12.71
N ASP A 452 14.00 28.85 12.58
CA ASP A 452 13.24 28.14 13.61
C ASP A 452 13.25 26.63 13.36
N SER A 453 13.22 26.25 12.08
CA SER A 453 13.17 24.86 11.65
C SER A 453 13.82 24.63 10.29
N PHE A 454 14.19 23.38 10.05
CA PHE A 454 14.61 22.89 8.74
C PHE A 454 13.86 21.61 8.40
N VAL A 455 13.94 21.20 7.15
CA VAL A 455 13.29 19.99 6.65
C VAL A 455 14.35 18.99 6.22
N VAL A 456 14.09 17.72 6.47
CA VAL A 456 14.87 16.59 5.97
C VAL A 456 14.03 15.85 4.94
N VAL A 457 14.56 15.67 3.73
CA VAL A 457 14.01 14.75 2.72
C VAL A 457 14.94 13.56 2.64
N ASP A 458 14.50 12.40 3.12
CA ASP A 458 15.25 11.14 3.08
C ASP A 458 14.67 10.23 2.01
N VAL A 459 15.45 9.93 0.97
CA VAL A 459 15.07 8.97 -0.07
C VAL A 459 15.81 7.66 0.18
N GLY A 460 15.07 6.64 0.62
CA GLY A 460 15.58 5.28 0.80
C GLY A 460 15.42 4.41 -0.45
N GLY A 461 15.78 3.14 -0.31
CA GLY A 461 15.56 2.12 -1.35
C GLY A 461 14.07 1.81 -1.53
N GLU A 462 13.29 1.73 -0.45
CA GLU A 462 11.90 1.25 -0.48
C GLU A 462 10.85 2.25 0.03
N ASP A 463 11.30 3.35 0.61
CA ASP A 463 10.43 4.41 1.08
C ASP A 463 11.08 5.78 0.86
N THR A 464 10.27 6.81 1.03
CA THR A 464 10.74 8.19 1.08
C THR A 464 10.05 8.89 2.23
N LYS A 465 10.82 9.72 2.94
CA LYS A 465 10.40 10.35 4.17
C LYS A 465 10.68 11.84 4.08
N ILE A 466 9.78 12.62 4.66
CA ILE A 466 9.98 14.05 4.86
C ILE A 466 9.70 14.39 6.31
N SER A 467 10.62 15.09 6.95
CA SER A 467 10.56 15.39 8.38
C SER A 467 10.91 16.84 8.61
N ARG A 468 10.12 17.55 9.42
CA ARG A 468 10.45 18.90 9.89
C ARG A 468 11.09 18.81 11.26
N VAL A 469 12.18 19.52 11.46
CA VAL A 469 13.00 19.49 12.67
C VAL A 469 13.08 20.90 13.25
N SER A 470 12.76 21.03 14.54
CA SER A 470 12.91 22.30 15.26
C SER A 470 14.36 22.47 15.70
N LEU A 471 14.93 23.64 15.43
CA LEU A 471 16.27 23.99 15.90
C LEU A 471 16.27 24.32 17.40
N ALA A 472 15.22 24.98 17.90
CA ALA A 472 15.06 25.28 19.32
C ALA A 472 14.93 24.02 20.18
N ARG A 473 14.07 23.07 19.75
CA ARG A 473 13.83 21.81 20.49
C ARG A 473 14.89 20.74 20.20
N LYS A 474 15.68 20.90 19.13
CA LYS A 474 16.61 19.90 18.61
C LYS A 474 15.97 18.54 18.38
N ASP A 475 14.74 18.52 17.88
CA ASP A 475 13.97 17.30 17.64
C ASP A 475 12.94 17.44 16.50
N LEU A 476 12.45 16.30 16.01
CA LEU A 476 11.39 16.25 15.00
C LEU A 476 10.10 16.88 15.53
N ILE A 477 9.49 17.77 14.76
CA ILE A 477 8.18 18.37 15.06
C ILE A 477 7.07 17.80 14.18
N ASP A 478 7.38 17.44 12.94
CA ASP A 478 6.41 16.89 11.98
C ASP A 478 7.08 15.87 11.04
N ASN A 479 6.32 14.90 10.53
CA ASN A 479 6.85 13.85 9.65
C ASN A 479 5.79 13.15 8.80
N ALA A 480 6.10 12.96 7.51
CA ALA A 480 5.35 12.13 6.59
C ALA A 480 6.24 11.10 5.88
N MET A 481 5.69 9.92 5.56
CA MET A 481 6.40 8.84 4.88
C MET A 481 5.53 8.15 3.83
N ASN A 482 6.12 7.88 2.66
CA ASN A 482 5.50 7.11 1.60
C ASN A 482 5.96 5.66 1.72
N ILE A 483 5.08 4.82 2.24
CA ILE A 483 5.31 3.37 2.40
C ILE A 483 4.60 2.58 1.29
N LYS A 484 3.68 3.23 0.56
CA LYS A 484 2.72 2.54 -0.32
C LYS A 484 3.23 2.34 -1.74
N CYS A 485 4.18 3.16 -2.22
CA CYS A 485 4.57 3.15 -3.63
C CYS A 485 6.09 3.11 -3.84
N SER A 486 6.60 1.97 -4.31
CA SER A 486 8.01 1.82 -4.70
C SER A 486 8.40 2.60 -5.97
N ALA A 487 7.44 3.24 -6.65
CA ALA A 487 7.74 4.07 -7.84
C ALA A 487 8.43 5.39 -7.45
N GLY A 488 8.31 5.79 -6.17
CA GLY A 488 8.88 7.02 -5.63
C GLY A 488 10.18 6.82 -4.86
N THR A 489 10.93 5.73 -5.07
CA THR A 489 12.06 5.36 -4.20
C THR A 489 13.30 4.99 -5.01
N GLY A 490 14.47 4.95 -4.35
CA GLY A 490 15.75 4.65 -4.99
C GLY A 490 15.77 3.30 -5.73
N SER A 491 14.97 2.31 -5.28
CA SER A 491 14.90 0.99 -5.93
C SER A 491 14.40 1.01 -7.37
N LEU A 492 13.76 2.11 -7.81
CA LEU A 492 13.42 2.27 -9.21
C LEU A 492 14.69 2.35 -10.07
N MET A 493 15.68 3.13 -9.63
CA MET A 493 16.92 3.29 -10.37
C MET A 493 17.70 1.97 -10.43
N ASP A 494 17.65 1.15 -9.38
CA ASP A 494 18.21 -0.21 -9.38
C ASP A 494 17.57 -1.07 -10.48
N THR A 495 16.23 -1.07 -10.57
CA THR A 495 15.50 -1.83 -11.60
C THR A 495 15.86 -1.36 -13.01
N LEU A 496 15.99 -0.05 -13.22
CA LEU A 496 16.35 0.50 -14.52
C LEU A 496 17.81 0.23 -14.89
N ALA A 497 18.74 0.41 -13.96
CA ALA A 497 20.14 0.07 -14.16
C ALA A 497 20.29 -1.40 -14.60
N ALA A 498 19.65 -2.33 -13.88
CA ALA A 498 19.62 -3.74 -14.26
C ALA A 498 19.00 -3.97 -15.64
N MET A 499 17.88 -3.30 -15.95
CA MET A 499 17.20 -3.41 -17.25
C MET A 499 18.08 -2.95 -18.41
N PHE A 500 18.93 -1.94 -18.19
CA PHE A 500 19.86 -1.39 -19.19
C PHE A 500 21.27 -2.02 -19.13
N GLY A 501 21.49 -3.04 -18.31
CA GLY A 501 22.81 -3.67 -18.16
C GLY A 501 23.87 -2.78 -17.52
N ILE A 502 23.47 -1.77 -16.73
CA ILE A 502 24.35 -0.88 -16.00
C ILE A 502 24.68 -1.54 -14.65
N SER A 503 25.94 -1.92 -14.45
CA SER A 503 26.39 -2.65 -13.24
C SER A 503 26.37 -1.80 -11.97
N GLU A 504 26.72 -0.51 -12.09
CA GLU A 504 26.80 0.41 -10.95
C GLU A 504 25.69 1.46 -11.00
N ILE A 505 24.92 1.58 -9.91
CA ILE A 505 23.81 2.56 -9.84
C ILE A 505 24.30 4.01 -9.98
N GLY A 506 25.54 4.29 -9.56
CA GLY A 506 26.17 5.60 -9.70
C GLY A 506 26.33 6.01 -11.17
N ASP A 507 26.60 5.06 -12.05
CA ASP A 507 26.74 5.31 -13.49
C ASP A 507 25.39 5.63 -14.10
N ALA A 508 24.32 4.97 -13.66
CA ALA A 508 22.95 5.28 -14.09
C ALA A 508 22.57 6.73 -13.74
N TYR A 509 22.87 7.18 -12.52
CA TYR A 509 22.63 8.59 -12.15
C TYR A 509 23.57 9.56 -12.88
N THR A 510 24.78 9.14 -13.24
CA THR A 510 25.72 9.97 -14.03
C THR A 510 25.19 10.17 -15.45
N GLN A 511 24.67 9.10 -16.08
CA GLN A 511 24.00 9.20 -17.38
C GLN A 511 22.73 10.08 -17.31
N ALA A 512 21.93 9.95 -16.25
CA ALA A 512 20.77 10.81 -16.02
C ALA A 512 21.18 12.30 -15.89
N LEU A 513 22.26 12.59 -15.18
CA LEU A 513 22.78 13.96 -15.00
C LEU A 513 23.26 14.57 -16.32
N ALA A 514 23.87 13.76 -17.18
CA ALA A 514 24.42 14.17 -18.48
C ALA A 514 23.35 14.31 -19.59
N ALA A 515 22.12 13.88 -19.33
CA ALA A 515 21.05 13.92 -20.32
C ALA A 515 20.68 15.37 -20.72
N PRO A 516 20.39 15.63 -22.01
CA PRO A 516 20.01 16.95 -22.51
C PRO A 516 18.62 17.41 -22.04
N GLY A 517 17.82 16.49 -21.51
CA GLY A 517 16.49 16.74 -20.97
C GLY A 517 15.82 15.45 -20.53
N ALA A 518 14.55 15.55 -20.14
CA ALA A 518 13.78 14.38 -19.73
C ALA A 518 12.31 14.48 -20.14
N PHE A 519 11.65 13.33 -20.23
CA PHE A 519 10.26 13.17 -20.60
C PHE A 519 9.38 12.97 -19.37
N ALA A 520 8.13 13.42 -19.46
CA ALA A 520 7.13 13.11 -18.44
C ALA A 520 6.71 11.64 -18.59
N ILE A 521 6.99 10.83 -17.56
CA ILE A 521 6.52 9.45 -17.47
C ILE A 521 5.57 9.29 -16.30
N ASN A 522 4.60 8.37 -16.44
CA ASN A 522 3.60 8.15 -15.40
C ASN A 522 4.22 7.43 -14.20
N ALA A 523 4.41 8.16 -13.11
CA ALA A 523 5.01 7.67 -11.86
C ALA A 523 3.99 7.20 -10.81
N THR A 524 2.73 6.96 -11.20
CA THR A 524 1.67 6.58 -10.25
C THR A 524 1.95 5.20 -9.63
N CYS A 525 2.47 4.27 -10.44
CA CYS A 525 2.82 2.91 -10.06
C CYS A 525 4.11 2.48 -10.76
N ALA A 526 4.92 1.62 -10.12
CA ALA A 526 6.17 1.13 -10.70
C ALA A 526 5.92 0.36 -12.01
N VAL A 527 4.78 -0.31 -12.16
CA VAL A 527 4.44 -1.04 -13.40
C VAL A 527 4.13 -0.09 -14.55
N PHE A 528 3.32 0.96 -14.33
CA PHE A 528 3.05 1.98 -15.36
C PHE A 528 4.30 2.78 -15.72
N LEU A 529 5.19 2.96 -14.76
CA LEU A 529 6.48 3.57 -14.99
C LEU A 529 7.34 2.70 -15.91
N MET A 530 7.47 1.40 -15.61
CA MET A 530 8.20 0.45 -16.48
C MET A 530 7.58 0.35 -17.88
N GLU A 531 6.26 0.39 -18.00
CA GLU A 531 5.56 0.45 -19.29
C GLU A 531 5.90 1.74 -20.06
N SER A 532 5.91 2.89 -19.36
CA SER A 532 6.32 4.17 -19.96
C SER A 532 7.78 4.16 -20.41
N VAL A 533 8.66 3.56 -19.61
CA VAL A 533 10.08 3.36 -19.95
C VAL A 533 10.23 2.51 -21.21
N ARG A 534 9.56 1.36 -21.28
CA ARG A 534 9.58 0.49 -22.46
C ARG A 534 9.05 1.20 -23.71
N LYS A 535 8.00 2.02 -23.56
CA LYS A 535 7.50 2.86 -24.64
C LYS A 535 8.56 3.84 -25.14
N LEU A 536 9.26 4.54 -24.24
CA LEU A 536 10.34 5.47 -24.63
C LEU A 536 11.50 4.75 -25.33
N GLN A 537 11.86 3.54 -24.89
CA GLN A 537 12.88 2.71 -25.58
C GLN A 537 12.46 2.39 -27.03
N VAL A 538 11.23 1.90 -27.23
CA VAL A 538 10.69 1.58 -28.56
C VAL A 538 10.60 2.82 -29.47
N GLN A 539 10.42 4.00 -28.87
CA GLN A 539 10.41 5.28 -29.57
C GLN A 539 11.80 5.86 -29.85
N GLY A 540 12.88 5.15 -29.49
CA GLY A 540 14.24 5.54 -29.80
C GLY A 540 14.90 6.52 -28.82
N VAL A 541 14.29 6.76 -27.66
CA VAL A 541 14.85 7.68 -26.66
C VAL A 541 16.14 7.11 -26.05
N ALA A 542 17.14 7.96 -25.83
CA ALA A 542 18.42 7.53 -25.28
C ALA A 542 18.31 7.12 -23.80
N THR A 543 19.09 6.11 -23.39
CA THR A 543 19.09 5.58 -22.01
C THR A 543 19.24 6.67 -20.96
N GLY A 544 20.18 7.60 -21.15
CA GLY A 544 20.38 8.73 -20.21
C GLY A 544 19.12 9.60 -20.02
N GLU A 545 18.37 9.89 -21.09
CA GLU A 545 17.13 10.65 -21.02
C GLU A 545 16.00 9.87 -20.31
N ILE A 546 15.96 8.54 -20.50
CA ILE A 546 15.03 7.67 -19.78
C ILE A 546 15.36 7.64 -18.29
N LEU A 547 16.63 7.52 -17.92
CA LEU A 547 17.10 7.56 -16.52
C LEU A 547 16.84 8.93 -15.88
N ALA A 548 17.00 10.03 -16.63
CA ALA A 548 16.60 11.36 -16.19
C ALA A 548 15.09 11.46 -15.98
N SER A 549 14.28 10.89 -16.90
CA SER A 549 12.82 10.82 -16.77
C SER A 549 12.37 10.04 -15.54
N ALA A 550 13.06 8.95 -15.22
CA ALA A 550 12.85 8.18 -14.00
C ALA A 550 13.21 8.95 -12.73
N THR A 551 14.27 9.76 -12.78
CA THR A 551 14.64 10.65 -11.67
C THR A 551 13.52 11.66 -11.39
N TRP A 552 12.95 12.29 -12.43
CA TRP A 552 11.80 13.19 -12.28
C TRP A 552 10.56 12.46 -11.77
N ALA A 553 10.30 11.24 -12.25
CA ALA A 553 9.19 10.41 -11.82
C ALA A 553 9.20 10.12 -10.31
N ILE A 554 10.39 9.83 -9.75
CA ILE A 554 10.58 9.66 -8.29
C ILE A 554 10.14 10.92 -7.55
N VAL A 555 10.58 12.09 -8.01
CA VAL A 555 10.29 13.37 -7.36
C VAL A 555 8.83 13.79 -7.49
N GLU A 556 8.19 13.61 -8.65
CA GLU A 556 6.77 13.91 -8.80
C GLU A 556 5.89 13.00 -7.94
N ASN A 557 6.27 11.72 -7.80
CA ASN A 557 5.60 10.82 -6.88
C ASN A 557 5.74 11.31 -5.42
N MET A 558 6.95 11.69 -5.02
CA MET A 558 7.24 12.25 -3.69
C MET A 558 6.40 13.50 -3.42
N ALA A 559 6.39 14.46 -4.35
CA ALA A 559 5.66 15.71 -4.25
C ALA A 559 4.15 15.48 -4.05
N ARG A 560 3.57 14.62 -4.88
CA ARG A 560 2.15 14.28 -4.84
C ARG A 560 1.75 13.56 -3.55
N THR A 561 2.61 12.70 -3.01
CA THR A 561 2.25 11.80 -1.90
C THR A 561 2.65 12.32 -0.52
N LEU A 562 3.66 13.19 -0.43
CA LEU A 562 4.26 13.58 0.85
C LEU A 562 4.24 15.07 1.14
N TRP A 563 4.58 15.94 0.19
CA TRP A 563 4.88 17.34 0.51
C TRP A 563 3.65 18.11 1.00
N SER A 564 2.45 17.75 0.55
CA SER A 564 1.19 18.33 1.06
C SER A 564 0.81 17.86 2.48
N ARG A 565 1.57 16.92 3.06
CA ARG A 565 1.34 16.39 4.41
C ARG A 565 2.22 17.04 5.47
N LEU A 566 3.09 17.98 5.07
CA LEU A 566 4.04 18.65 5.95
C LEU A 566 4.00 20.15 5.65
N GLU A 567 4.16 20.97 6.67
CA GLU A 567 4.37 22.40 6.47
C GLU A 567 5.78 22.66 5.88
N LEU A 568 5.84 23.36 4.75
CA LEU A 568 7.07 23.81 4.11
C LEU A 568 7.08 25.35 4.09
N PRO A 569 7.64 26.00 5.13
CA PRO A 569 7.65 27.45 5.18
C PRO A 569 8.49 28.04 4.04
N PRO A 570 8.22 29.30 3.63
CA PRO A 570 9.09 29.99 2.69
C PRO A 570 10.50 30.15 3.28
N ASN A 571 11.51 30.27 2.42
CA ASN A 571 12.91 30.47 2.83
C ASN A 571 13.48 29.33 3.70
N VAL A 572 12.90 28.13 3.62
CA VAL A 572 13.31 26.99 4.45
C VAL A 572 14.57 26.31 3.92
N LEU A 573 15.41 25.83 4.84
CA LEU A 573 16.51 24.91 4.53
C LEU A 573 15.98 23.47 4.44
N VAL A 574 16.30 22.78 3.35
CA VAL A 574 15.99 21.37 3.11
C VAL A 574 17.28 20.56 3.00
N MET A 575 17.47 19.64 3.94
CA MET A 575 18.57 18.69 3.98
C MET A 575 18.19 17.43 3.21
N LEU A 576 18.95 17.12 2.15
CA LEU A 576 18.69 16.00 1.24
C LEU A 576 19.50 14.77 1.66
N HIS A 577 18.82 13.81 2.29
CA HIS A 577 19.39 12.59 2.88
C HIS A 577 19.13 11.33 2.04
N GLY A 578 19.87 10.28 2.37
CA GLY A 578 19.74 8.95 1.78
C GLY A 578 20.88 8.64 0.81
N GLN A 579 21.08 7.35 0.54
CA GLN A 579 22.11 6.89 -0.40
C GLN A 579 21.88 7.42 -1.83
N PRO A 580 20.65 7.45 -2.39
CA PRO A 580 20.39 8.03 -3.69
C PRO A 580 20.77 9.51 -3.82
N MET A 581 20.78 10.27 -2.72
CA MET A 581 21.19 11.69 -2.72
C MET A 581 22.69 11.90 -2.89
N ARG A 582 23.51 10.83 -2.87
CA ARG A 582 24.94 10.92 -3.21
C ARG A 582 25.16 11.36 -4.66
N ALA A 583 24.20 11.10 -5.55
CA ALA A 583 24.23 11.62 -6.91
C ALA A 583 23.48 12.96 -7.02
N ASP A 584 23.97 13.86 -7.87
CA ASP A 584 23.36 15.18 -8.10
C ASP A 584 22.01 15.11 -8.80
N ALA A 585 21.83 14.15 -9.71
CA ALA A 585 20.64 14.08 -10.56
C ALA A 585 19.33 14.14 -9.75
N LEU A 586 19.20 13.29 -8.73
CA LEU A 586 18.01 13.24 -7.88
C LEU A 586 17.87 14.49 -7.00
N ALA A 587 18.97 14.93 -6.41
CA ALA A 587 18.99 16.11 -5.54
C ALA A 587 18.55 17.38 -6.29
N LEU A 588 18.96 17.53 -7.55
CA LEU A 588 18.59 18.65 -8.41
C LEU A 588 17.13 18.60 -8.84
N ALA A 589 16.60 17.42 -9.18
CA ALA A 589 15.19 17.25 -9.49
C ALA A 589 14.31 17.62 -8.27
N VAL A 590 14.68 17.16 -7.07
CA VAL A 590 14.01 17.55 -5.81
C VAL A 590 14.08 19.06 -5.59
N THR A 591 15.27 19.65 -5.74
CA THR A 591 15.49 21.09 -5.56
C THR A 591 14.59 21.90 -6.50
N HIS A 592 14.55 21.56 -7.79
CA HIS A 592 13.73 22.23 -8.78
C HIS A 592 12.26 22.17 -8.43
N ARG A 593 11.77 20.96 -8.13
CA ARG A 593 10.34 20.73 -7.93
C ARG A 593 9.84 21.35 -6.61
N LEU A 594 10.71 21.46 -5.60
CA LEU A 594 10.44 22.18 -4.35
C LEU A 594 10.27 23.69 -4.57
N GLN A 595 11.06 24.33 -5.44
CA GLN A 595 10.87 25.76 -5.74
C GLN A 595 9.45 26.03 -6.24
N SER A 596 8.99 25.21 -7.20
CA SER A 596 7.63 25.34 -7.77
C SER A 596 6.53 24.92 -6.81
N PHE A 597 6.81 24.02 -5.86
CA PHE A 597 5.82 23.56 -4.88
C PHE A 597 5.57 24.58 -3.77
N VAL A 598 6.64 25.14 -3.20
CA VAL A 598 6.54 26.11 -2.10
C VAL A 598 6.16 27.50 -2.62
N GLY A 599 6.48 27.82 -3.87
CA GLY A 599 6.22 29.15 -4.44
C GLY A 599 7.12 30.26 -3.88
N GLY A 600 8.21 29.87 -3.17
CA GLY A 600 9.21 30.76 -2.58
C GLY A 600 10.61 30.14 -2.67
N ARG A 601 11.63 30.82 -2.13
CA ARG A 601 13.01 30.29 -2.12
C ARG A 601 13.10 29.09 -1.19
N VAL A 602 13.62 27.99 -1.69
CA VAL A 602 13.94 26.81 -0.89
C VAL A 602 15.43 26.53 -1.01
N TYR A 603 16.12 26.45 0.13
CA TYR A 603 17.56 26.23 0.17
C TYR A 603 17.83 24.74 0.31
N CYS A 604 18.23 24.07 -0.76
CA CYS A 604 18.49 22.63 -0.73
C CYS A 604 19.98 22.36 -0.51
N ARG A 605 20.28 21.50 0.47
CA ARG A 605 21.64 21.08 0.80
C ARG A 605 21.75 19.57 0.85
N VAL A 606 22.70 19.02 0.10
CA VAL A 606 23.15 17.65 0.30
C VAL A 606 24.27 17.69 1.35
N PRO A 607 24.06 17.14 2.55
CA PRO A 607 25.08 17.12 3.59
C PRO A 607 26.20 16.14 3.26
N GLU A 608 27.30 16.26 4.00
CA GLU A 608 28.38 15.29 3.95
C GLU A 608 27.87 13.91 4.42
N GLN A 609 28.31 12.87 3.70
CA GLN A 609 27.90 11.48 3.94
C GLN A 609 26.37 11.35 4.00
N SER A 610 25.67 11.85 2.97
CA SER A 610 24.20 11.90 2.92
C SER A 610 23.52 10.54 3.19
N GLY A 611 24.20 9.43 2.85
CA GLY A 611 23.75 8.06 3.10
C GLY A 611 23.88 7.58 4.56
N HIS A 612 24.70 8.23 5.38
CA HIS A 612 25.05 7.81 6.75
C HIS A 612 24.50 8.75 7.83
N ARG A 613 23.64 9.71 7.47
CA ARG A 613 23.10 10.71 8.42
C ARG A 613 22.39 10.10 9.62
N ALA A 614 21.69 8.98 9.43
CA ALA A 614 21.08 8.26 10.53
C ALA A 614 22.13 7.73 11.53
N CYS A 615 23.22 7.14 11.04
CA CYS A 615 24.34 6.68 11.88
C CYS A 615 24.98 7.84 12.65
N LEU A 616 25.15 9.00 12.01
CA LEU A 616 25.70 10.19 12.68
C LEU A 616 24.76 10.71 13.79
N GLY A 617 23.44 10.66 13.60
CA GLY A 617 22.48 10.97 14.65
C GLY A 617 22.46 9.94 15.80
N LEU A 618 22.69 8.67 15.49
CA LEU A 618 22.90 7.63 16.50
C LEU A 618 24.14 7.93 17.35
N LEU A 619 25.28 8.26 16.71
CA LEU A 619 26.52 8.63 17.43
C LEU A 619 26.30 9.81 18.37
N HIS A 620 25.60 10.86 17.92
CA HIS A 620 25.27 12.00 18.77
C HIS A 620 24.40 11.63 19.99
N THR A 621 23.55 10.63 19.85
CA THR A 621 22.75 10.15 20.99
C THR A 621 23.59 9.32 21.94
N LEU A 622 24.39 8.39 21.41
CA LEU A 622 25.32 7.59 22.20
C LEU A 622 26.31 8.47 22.98
N SER A 623 26.80 9.55 22.38
CA SER A 623 27.75 10.47 23.03
C SER A 623 27.17 11.22 24.23
N ARG A 624 25.84 11.35 24.31
CA ARG A 624 25.12 11.93 25.46
C ARG A 624 24.74 10.90 26.52
N GLU A 625 24.66 9.63 26.10
CA GLU A 625 24.27 8.47 26.93
C GLU A 625 25.49 7.62 27.31
N ILE A 626 26.70 8.19 27.21
CA ILE A 626 27.95 7.46 27.45
C ILE A 626 27.91 6.78 28.81
N VAL A 627 28.06 5.45 28.79
CA VAL A 627 28.28 4.62 29.97
C VAL A 627 29.79 4.48 30.16
N ASP A 628 30.27 4.60 31.40
CA ASP A 628 31.68 4.41 31.72
C ASP A 628 32.18 3.00 31.34
N GLY A 629 33.41 2.92 30.86
CA GLY A 629 34.08 1.70 30.43
C GLY A 629 33.56 1.12 29.10
N ALA A 630 34.24 0.09 28.59
CA ALA A 630 33.88 -0.62 27.36
C ALA A 630 33.74 -2.12 27.63
N VAL A 631 32.96 -2.80 26.79
CA VAL A 631 32.78 -4.25 26.88
C VAL A 631 33.65 -4.91 25.82
N VAL A 632 34.49 -5.88 26.23
CA VAL A 632 35.26 -6.66 25.26
C VAL A 632 34.35 -7.69 24.59
N CYS A 633 34.19 -7.57 23.27
CA CYS A 633 33.44 -8.51 22.44
C CYS A 633 34.38 -9.16 21.43
N ASN A 634 34.46 -10.48 21.40
CA ASN A 634 35.13 -11.22 20.32
C ASN A 634 34.16 -11.36 19.13
N PRO A 635 34.42 -10.73 17.95
CA PRO A 635 33.55 -10.84 16.78
C PRO A 635 33.31 -12.27 16.32
N THR A 636 34.32 -13.15 16.44
CA THR A 636 34.28 -14.54 16.00
C THR A 636 33.14 -15.32 16.65
N ARG A 637 32.75 -14.98 17.89
CA ARG A 637 31.58 -15.59 18.56
C ARG A 637 30.27 -15.42 17.78
N PHE A 638 30.08 -14.29 17.11
CA PHE A 638 28.90 -14.06 16.29
C PHE A 638 29.09 -14.59 14.86
N ILE A 639 30.28 -14.43 14.29
CA ILE A 639 30.61 -14.85 12.93
C ILE A 639 30.41 -16.37 12.76
N ASP A 640 30.95 -17.15 13.68
CA ASP A 640 30.96 -18.63 13.60
C ASP A 640 29.63 -19.26 14.00
N GLN A 641 28.69 -18.47 14.53
CA GLN A 641 27.43 -19.00 15.02
C GLN A 641 26.49 -19.33 13.88
N ASN A 642 26.12 -20.61 13.77
CA ASN A 642 25.13 -21.07 12.80
C ASN A 642 23.72 -21.06 13.42
N PHE A 643 22.73 -20.72 12.60
CA PHE A 643 21.34 -20.63 13.03
C PHE A 643 20.45 -21.52 12.17
N SER A 644 19.74 -22.45 12.82
CA SER A 644 18.57 -23.07 12.22
C SER A 644 17.40 -22.09 12.26
N ARG A 645 16.64 -22.04 11.17
CA ARG A 645 15.46 -21.18 10.99
C ARG A 645 14.23 -22.07 10.95
N ARG A 646 13.33 -21.93 11.92
CA ARG A 646 12.03 -22.61 11.90
C ARG A 646 10.91 -21.59 11.84
N ILE A 647 10.03 -21.72 10.85
CA ILE A 647 8.86 -20.86 10.76
C ILE A 647 7.89 -21.18 11.91
N VAL A 648 7.40 -20.13 12.57
CA VAL A 648 6.34 -20.17 13.57
C VAL A 648 5.23 -19.26 13.08
N GLN A 649 4.03 -19.80 12.94
CA GLN A 649 2.88 -19.02 12.48
C GLN A 649 2.04 -18.55 13.65
N CYS A 650 1.73 -17.26 13.68
CA CYS A 650 0.62 -16.72 14.45
C CYS A 650 -0.59 -16.62 13.52
N ARG A 651 -1.66 -17.35 13.84
CA ARG A 651 -2.94 -17.36 13.11
C ARG A 651 -3.92 -16.41 13.80
N GLY A 652 -3.64 -15.11 13.74
CA GLY A 652 -4.54 -14.11 14.31
C GLY A 652 -4.58 -13.98 15.83
N ALA A 653 -4.15 -14.99 16.59
CA ALA A 653 -4.39 -15.10 18.03
C ALA A 653 -4.02 -13.87 18.87
N VAL A 654 -3.04 -13.06 18.44
CA VAL A 654 -2.64 -11.84 19.15
C VAL A 654 -3.32 -10.58 18.60
N CYS A 655 -3.54 -10.49 17.29
CA CYS A 655 -4.18 -9.33 16.66
C CYS A 655 -5.71 -9.47 16.52
N GLY A 656 -6.30 -10.61 16.93
CA GLY A 656 -7.73 -10.88 16.79
C GLY A 656 -8.22 -11.00 15.35
N ASP A 657 -7.32 -11.26 14.40
CA ASP A 657 -7.62 -11.39 12.96
C ASP A 657 -7.45 -12.84 12.54
N ASP A 658 -8.55 -13.61 12.48
CA ASP A 658 -8.51 -15.05 12.14
C ASP A 658 -7.96 -15.33 10.72
N ASP A 659 -7.98 -14.32 9.84
CA ASP A 659 -7.42 -14.39 8.49
C ASP A 659 -5.92 -14.01 8.46
N ALA A 660 -5.40 -13.37 9.52
CA ALA A 660 -3.98 -13.04 9.62
C ALA A 660 -3.14 -14.30 9.87
N CYS A 661 -2.32 -14.66 8.88
CA CYS A 661 -1.23 -15.59 9.06
C CYS A 661 0.11 -14.83 9.11
N CYS A 662 0.54 -14.46 10.31
CA CYS A 662 1.84 -13.84 10.51
C CYS A 662 2.92 -14.92 10.61
N ASN A 663 3.78 -15.01 9.60
CA ASN A 663 4.97 -15.83 9.66
C ASN A 663 6.04 -15.16 10.55
N ARG A 664 6.60 -15.94 11.46
CA ARG A 664 7.73 -15.57 12.32
C ARG A 664 8.82 -16.61 12.18
N VAL A 665 10.03 -16.29 12.59
CA VAL A 665 11.15 -17.24 12.55
C VAL A 665 11.74 -17.44 13.91
N LEU A 666 11.63 -18.67 14.40
CA LEU A 666 12.42 -19.13 15.52
C LEU A 666 13.85 -19.42 15.02
N LEU A 667 14.79 -18.60 15.44
CA LEU A 667 16.22 -18.86 15.33
C LEU A 667 16.67 -19.72 16.50
N LYS A 668 17.37 -20.82 16.21
CA LYS A 668 18.11 -21.61 17.20
C LYS A 668 19.57 -21.77 16.78
N SER A 669 20.49 -21.53 17.71
CA SER A 669 21.91 -21.87 17.53
C SER A 669 22.06 -23.37 17.24
N ILE A 670 22.91 -23.71 16.28
CA ILE A 670 23.29 -25.09 15.93
C ILE A 670 24.81 -25.20 15.82
N ASP A 671 25.35 -26.40 16.05
CA ASP A 671 26.75 -26.71 15.81
C ASP A 671 27.06 -26.98 14.32
N SER A 672 28.33 -27.26 14.01
CA SER A 672 28.80 -27.59 12.65
C SER A 672 28.24 -28.91 12.10
N GLN A 673 27.66 -29.76 12.95
CA GLN A 673 26.99 -31.01 12.57
C GLN A 673 25.47 -30.86 12.46
N GLY A 674 24.93 -29.65 12.69
CA GLY A 674 23.50 -29.35 12.62
C GLY A 674 22.71 -29.70 13.88
N ASN A 675 23.36 -30.17 14.95
CA ASN A 675 22.69 -30.45 16.21
C ASN A 675 22.44 -29.16 16.98
N VAL A 676 21.30 -29.11 17.67
CA VAL A 676 21.03 -28.02 18.63
C VAL A 676 22.00 -28.19 19.78
N GLN A 677 22.94 -27.26 19.94
CA GLN A 677 23.94 -27.30 21.01
C GLN A 677 23.23 -27.49 22.35
N ALA A 678 23.49 -28.58 23.05
CA ALA A 678 22.96 -28.84 24.39
C ALA A 678 24.06 -28.55 25.41
N ASN A 679 23.80 -27.57 26.29
CA ASN A 679 24.51 -27.28 27.53
C ASN A 679 26.04 -27.19 27.50
N ASP A 680 26.55 -25.95 27.51
CA ASP A 680 27.63 -25.57 28.43
C ASP A 680 27.73 -24.05 28.55
N GLN A 681 27.05 -23.46 29.56
CA GLN A 681 27.11 -22.07 30.09
C GLN A 681 27.29 -20.86 29.12
N THR A 682 27.23 -21.09 27.82
CA THR A 682 27.36 -20.14 26.70
C THR A 682 26.08 -20.26 25.87
N SER A 683 25.02 -19.70 26.43
CA SER A 683 23.74 -19.32 25.82
C SER A 683 23.38 -20.01 24.48
N THR A 684 22.60 -21.08 24.56
CA THR A 684 21.79 -21.55 23.43
C THR A 684 20.84 -20.44 22.99
N LEU A 685 21.19 -19.73 21.91
CA LEU A 685 20.34 -18.68 21.36
C LEU A 685 19.04 -19.29 20.86
N LYS A 686 17.92 -18.97 21.51
CA LYS A 686 16.57 -19.29 21.04
C LYS A 686 15.75 -18.00 21.01
N VAL A 687 15.63 -17.40 19.83
CA VAL A 687 14.97 -16.11 19.64
C VAL A 687 13.92 -16.24 18.54
N THR A 688 12.74 -15.65 18.75
CA THR A 688 11.73 -15.53 17.69
C THR A 688 11.83 -14.16 17.07
N LEU A 689 12.00 -14.11 15.75
CA LEU A 689 12.11 -12.93 14.93
C LEU A 689 10.86 -12.73 14.07
N GLY A 690 10.57 -11.47 13.76
CA GLY A 690 9.44 -11.11 12.91
C GLY A 690 8.08 -11.25 13.57
N GLY A 691 7.04 -11.05 12.78
CA GLY A 691 5.64 -10.97 13.21
C GLY A 691 5.09 -9.54 13.20
N CYS A 692 3.77 -9.41 13.23
CA CYS A 692 3.10 -8.11 13.30
C CYS A 692 3.48 -7.37 14.57
N ALA A 693 3.24 -6.06 14.59
CA ALA A 693 3.58 -5.24 15.75
C ALA A 693 2.85 -5.72 17.02
N SER A 694 1.60 -6.20 16.92
CA SER A 694 0.85 -6.75 18.05
C SER A 694 1.57 -7.92 18.73
N ILE A 695 2.16 -8.86 17.97
CA ILE A 695 2.86 -9.99 18.58
C ILE A 695 4.23 -9.62 19.14
N ASN A 696 4.93 -8.66 18.52
CA ASN A 696 6.19 -8.15 19.05
C ASN A 696 5.94 -7.36 20.35
N GLU A 697 4.87 -6.57 20.41
CA GLU A 697 4.47 -5.84 21.62
C GLU A 697 3.99 -6.79 22.72
N TRP A 698 3.16 -7.79 22.42
CA TRP A 698 2.74 -8.81 23.39
C TRP A 698 3.92 -9.54 24.05
N GLN A 699 4.98 -9.84 23.29
CA GLN A 699 6.19 -10.46 23.85
C GLN A 699 6.99 -9.52 24.76
N HIS A 700 6.79 -8.21 24.64
CA HIS A 700 7.47 -7.18 25.43
C HIS A 700 6.61 -6.62 26.57
N GLN A 701 5.30 -6.91 26.62
CA GLN A 701 4.43 -6.48 27.71
C GLN A 701 4.77 -7.19 29.03
N ARG A 702 4.77 -6.44 30.14
CA ARG A 702 4.80 -6.99 31.49
C ARG A 702 3.48 -7.73 31.73
N ARG A 703 3.53 -8.92 32.35
CA ARG A 703 2.34 -9.73 32.69
C ARG A 703 1.45 -8.96 33.70
N GLY A 704 0.48 -8.21 33.20
CA GLY A 704 -0.59 -7.55 33.96
C GLY A 704 -1.98 -7.92 33.42
N LYS A 705 -3.06 -7.50 34.10
CA LYS A 705 -4.42 -7.66 33.55
C LYS A 705 -4.55 -6.81 32.28
N PRO A 706 -5.12 -7.34 31.18
CA PRO A 706 -5.30 -6.58 29.96
C PRO A 706 -6.23 -5.38 30.22
N ALA A 707 -5.82 -4.20 29.74
CA ALA A 707 -6.64 -3.00 29.79
C ALA A 707 -7.96 -3.20 29.03
N GLN A 708 -9.01 -2.51 29.45
CA GLN A 708 -10.33 -2.64 28.85
C GLN A 708 -10.44 -1.90 27.51
N ASP A 709 -11.12 -2.53 26.54
CA ASP A 709 -11.43 -1.93 25.24
C ASP A 709 -12.68 -1.02 25.31
N VAL A 710 -12.48 0.23 25.75
CA VAL A 710 -13.57 1.23 25.87
C VAL A 710 -14.31 1.42 24.54
N TYR A 711 -13.55 1.47 23.44
CA TYR A 711 -14.06 1.67 22.08
C TYR A 711 -15.02 0.55 21.66
N LYS A 712 -14.60 -0.72 21.81
CA LYS A 712 -15.44 -1.88 21.48
C LYS A 712 -16.65 -2.01 22.41
N ARG A 713 -16.49 -1.74 23.71
CA ARG A 713 -17.60 -1.79 24.68
C ARG A 713 -18.72 -0.81 24.33
N LEU A 714 -18.39 0.40 23.89
CA LEU A 714 -19.39 1.39 23.47
C LEU A 714 -20.17 0.95 22.24
N TRP A 715 -19.49 0.38 21.25
CA TRP A 715 -20.16 -0.21 20.08
C TRP A 715 -21.12 -1.34 20.49
N GLN A 716 -20.66 -2.28 21.31
CA GLN A 716 -21.47 -3.41 21.80
C GLN A 716 -22.67 -2.94 22.60
N PHE A 717 -22.49 -1.96 23.49
CA PHE A 717 -23.58 -1.38 24.27
C PHE A 717 -24.72 -0.83 23.39
N MET A 718 -24.37 -0.20 22.27
CA MET A 718 -25.35 0.27 21.30
C MET A 718 -25.99 -0.88 20.52
N ASP A 719 -25.16 -1.84 20.07
CA ASP A 719 -25.58 -2.95 19.22
C ASP A 719 -26.50 -3.95 19.92
N ASP A 720 -26.23 -4.24 21.20
CA ASP A 720 -27.00 -5.18 22.03
C ASP A 720 -28.43 -4.71 22.28
N ARG A 721 -28.71 -3.42 22.04
CA ARG A 721 -30.04 -2.78 22.22
C ARG A 721 -30.80 -2.62 20.91
N LEU A 722 -30.25 -3.03 19.77
CA LEU A 722 -30.94 -3.00 18.49
C LEU A 722 -31.87 -4.21 18.34
N SER A 723 -32.98 -4.03 17.62
CA SER A 723 -33.96 -5.09 17.37
C SER A 723 -33.33 -6.26 16.60
N ARG A 724 -33.55 -7.48 17.09
CA ARG A 724 -33.16 -8.73 16.44
C ARG A 724 -34.37 -9.65 16.36
N SER A 725 -34.60 -10.20 15.19
CA SER A 725 -35.62 -11.22 14.94
C SER A 725 -35.01 -12.38 14.16
N ASP A 726 -35.38 -13.60 14.53
CA ASP A 726 -35.05 -14.84 13.81
C ASP A 726 -36.20 -15.28 12.89
N ASP A 727 -37.28 -14.49 12.80
CA ASP A 727 -38.43 -14.77 11.93
C ASP A 727 -37.97 -14.84 10.45
N PRO A 728 -38.31 -15.91 9.70
CA PRO A 728 -37.95 -16.00 8.28
C PRO A 728 -38.59 -14.89 7.44
N GLU A 729 -39.73 -14.32 7.85
CA GLU A 729 -40.42 -13.21 7.19
C GLU A 729 -40.04 -11.84 7.79
N ARG A 730 -38.93 -11.74 8.53
CA ARG A 730 -38.47 -10.49 9.15
C ARG A 730 -38.22 -9.35 8.15
N VAL A 731 -38.45 -8.11 8.61
CA VAL A 731 -37.96 -6.89 7.95
C VAL A 731 -36.51 -6.68 8.36
N VAL A 732 -35.61 -6.70 7.38
CA VAL A 732 -34.18 -6.51 7.62
C VAL A 732 -33.77 -5.06 7.35
N ILE A 733 -33.07 -4.45 8.29
CA ILE A 733 -32.49 -3.10 8.18
C ILE A 733 -30.96 -3.24 8.10
N PRO A 734 -30.36 -3.10 6.91
CA PRO A 734 -28.90 -3.17 6.75
C PRO A 734 -28.23 -1.92 7.32
N ARG A 735 -27.47 -2.08 8.41
CA ARG A 735 -26.74 -1.01 9.11
C ARG A 735 -25.47 -0.60 8.34
N SER A 736 -25.66 0.14 7.25
CA SER A 736 -24.59 0.65 6.38
C SER A 736 -24.66 2.17 6.18
N PHE A 737 -23.50 2.82 6.01
CA PHE A 737 -23.40 4.26 5.79
C PHE A 737 -24.17 5.13 6.81
N ALA A 738 -25.01 6.09 6.34
CA ALA A 738 -25.77 7.00 7.20
C ALA A 738 -26.91 6.28 7.94
N VAL A 739 -27.40 5.16 7.41
CA VAL A 739 -28.39 4.31 8.05
C VAL A 739 -27.82 3.75 9.36
N SER A 740 -26.50 3.58 9.44
CA SER A 740 -25.87 3.01 10.62
C SER A 740 -26.16 3.76 11.92
N GLU A 741 -26.21 5.10 11.86
CA GLU A 741 -26.55 5.96 13.00
C GLU A 741 -28.06 6.05 13.29
N TRP A 742 -28.90 5.55 12.38
CA TRP A 742 -30.37 5.74 12.39
C TRP A 742 -31.16 4.45 12.28
N ALA A 743 -30.49 3.30 12.19
CA ALA A 743 -31.14 2.00 12.05
C ALA A 743 -32.07 1.71 13.23
N GLY A 744 -31.64 2.03 14.46
CA GLY A 744 -32.48 1.90 15.65
C GLY A 744 -33.75 2.76 15.62
N PHE A 745 -33.69 3.96 15.04
CA PHE A 745 -34.87 4.83 14.90
C PHE A 745 -35.90 4.24 13.94
N ILE A 746 -35.44 3.72 12.79
CA ILE A 746 -36.31 3.03 11.82
C ILE A 746 -36.86 1.73 12.45
N ALA A 747 -36.01 1.00 13.19
CA ALA A 747 -36.40 -0.24 13.85
C ALA A 747 -37.49 -0.03 14.90
N GLU A 748 -37.39 1.03 15.70
CA GLU A 748 -38.40 1.37 16.71
C GLU A 748 -39.76 1.63 16.06
N ILE A 749 -39.79 2.43 14.97
CA ILE A 749 -41.03 2.73 14.23
C ILE A 749 -41.68 1.44 13.72
N LEU A 750 -40.90 0.56 13.08
CA LEU A 750 -41.43 -0.66 12.48
C LEU A 750 -41.81 -1.71 13.55
N GLY A 751 -41.06 -1.77 14.65
CA GLY A 751 -41.34 -2.64 15.79
C GLY A 751 -42.64 -2.27 16.51
N GLU A 752 -42.89 -0.97 16.72
CA GLU A 752 -44.16 -0.50 17.29
C GLU A 752 -45.37 -0.76 16.37
N LEU A 753 -45.15 -0.88 15.06
CA LEU A 753 -46.17 -1.33 14.10
C LEU A 753 -46.40 -2.86 14.13
N GLY A 754 -45.71 -3.59 15.03
CA GLY A 754 -45.86 -5.03 15.22
C GLY A 754 -45.05 -5.88 14.25
N LEU A 755 -44.09 -5.30 13.52
CA LEU A 755 -43.30 -6.04 12.54
C LEU A 755 -42.12 -6.78 13.18
N PRO A 756 -41.77 -7.98 12.68
CA PRO A 756 -40.56 -8.69 13.09
C PRO A 756 -39.31 -8.01 12.52
N VAL A 757 -38.74 -7.04 13.23
CA VAL A 757 -37.59 -6.25 12.75
C VAL A 757 -36.24 -6.89 13.13
N HIS A 758 -35.30 -6.88 12.20
CA HIS A 758 -33.92 -7.29 12.41
C HIS A 758 -32.95 -6.24 11.86
N VAL A 759 -32.15 -5.63 12.74
CA VAL A 759 -31.06 -4.73 12.33
C VAL A 759 -29.77 -5.54 12.15
N ASP A 760 -29.24 -5.55 10.93
CA ASP A 760 -28.07 -6.35 10.56
C ASP A 760 -26.81 -5.47 10.42
N ASN A 761 -25.68 -5.91 10.97
CA ASN A 761 -24.39 -5.24 10.81
C ASN A 761 -23.62 -5.81 9.61
N VAL A 762 -22.78 -4.97 9.00
CA VAL A 762 -21.78 -5.48 8.05
C VAL A 762 -20.84 -6.44 8.77
N GLU A 763 -20.64 -7.61 8.17
CA GLU A 763 -19.73 -8.64 8.65
C GLU A 763 -18.41 -8.62 7.88
N ARG A 764 -17.37 -9.19 8.50
CA ARG A 764 -16.04 -9.33 7.89
C ARG A 764 -16.10 -10.05 6.52
N GLY A 765 -16.93 -11.08 6.40
CA GLY A 765 -17.07 -11.87 5.18
C GLY A 765 -17.75 -11.14 4.02
N ASP A 766 -18.39 -9.99 4.27
CA ASP A 766 -19.11 -9.24 3.25
C ASP A 766 -18.14 -8.52 2.29
N ILE A 767 -17.03 -7.99 2.81
CA ILE A 767 -16.02 -7.28 2.02
C ILE A 767 -15.40 -8.17 0.92
N PRO A 768 -14.79 -9.34 1.22
CA PRO A 768 -14.19 -10.17 0.18
C PRO A 768 -15.22 -10.73 -0.80
N ARG A 769 -16.46 -10.97 -0.35
CA ARG A 769 -17.55 -11.47 -1.21
C ARG A 769 -17.93 -10.48 -2.30
N ALA A 770 -17.99 -9.19 -1.98
CA ALA A 770 -18.40 -8.15 -2.92
C ALA A 770 -17.24 -7.49 -3.67
N GLN A 771 -15.99 -7.75 -3.29
CA GLN A 771 -14.84 -7.11 -3.93
C GLN A 771 -14.79 -7.37 -5.45
N ALA A 772 -15.20 -8.56 -5.90
CA ALA A 772 -15.27 -8.92 -7.31
C ALA A 772 -16.36 -8.15 -8.10
N SER A 773 -17.38 -7.62 -7.42
CA SER A 773 -18.46 -6.86 -8.06
C SER A 773 -18.03 -5.47 -8.54
N PHE A 774 -16.85 -4.99 -8.13
CA PHE A 774 -16.38 -3.64 -8.46
C PHE A 774 -15.23 -3.67 -9.47
N ARG A 775 -15.49 -3.11 -10.66
CA ARG A 775 -14.48 -2.91 -11.72
C ARG A 775 -13.74 -1.57 -11.61
N VAL A 776 -14.01 -0.77 -10.58
CA VAL A 776 -13.36 0.53 -10.28
C VAL A 776 -13.05 0.62 -8.78
N ASP A 777 -11.98 1.34 -8.43
CA ASP A 777 -11.61 1.55 -7.02
C ASP A 777 -12.76 2.18 -6.25
N THR A 778 -13.23 1.46 -5.24
CA THR A 778 -14.42 1.81 -4.46
C THR A 778 -14.07 1.79 -2.97
N CYS A 779 -14.69 2.68 -2.19
CA CYS A 779 -14.41 2.71 -0.75
C CYS A 779 -14.93 1.44 -0.06
N ALA A 780 -14.18 0.98 0.93
CA ALA A 780 -14.49 -0.27 1.62
C ALA A 780 -15.89 -0.33 2.28
N PRO A 781 -16.44 0.77 2.84
CA PRO A 781 -17.83 0.79 3.30
C PRO A 781 -18.84 0.44 2.22
N HIS A 782 -18.59 0.85 0.97
CA HIS A 782 -19.48 0.51 -0.14
C HIS A 782 -19.32 -0.95 -0.56
N ILE A 783 -18.09 -1.49 -0.57
CA ILE A 783 -17.87 -2.92 -0.83
C ILE A 783 -18.58 -3.76 0.23
N GLY A 784 -18.42 -3.44 1.51
CA GLY A 784 -19.10 -4.18 2.57
C GLY A 784 -20.63 -4.01 2.55
N ALA A 785 -21.16 -2.85 2.16
CA ALA A 785 -22.61 -2.69 1.94
C ALA A 785 -23.11 -3.62 0.82
N VAL A 786 -22.43 -3.71 -0.33
CA VAL A 786 -22.80 -4.67 -1.39
C VAL A 786 -22.74 -6.10 -0.88
N GLY A 787 -21.69 -6.45 -0.14
CA GLY A 787 -21.52 -7.80 0.42
C GLY A 787 -22.60 -8.17 1.43
N GLN A 788 -23.00 -7.20 2.26
CA GLN A 788 -24.09 -7.32 3.22
C GLN A 788 -25.41 -7.57 2.50
N TYR A 789 -25.75 -6.78 1.47
CA TYR A 789 -26.99 -6.98 0.72
C TYR A 789 -27.02 -8.33 -0.01
N LEU A 790 -25.91 -8.75 -0.61
CA LEU A 790 -25.78 -10.09 -1.21
C LEU A 790 -25.95 -11.21 -0.18
N ARG A 791 -25.43 -11.05 1.04
CA ARG A 791 -25.61 -12.01 2.14
C ARG A 791 -27.07 -12.09 2.56
N LEU A 792 -27.70 -10.95 2.79
CA LEU A 792 -29.07 -10.86 3.26
C LEU A 792 -30.07 -11.39 2.22
N ALA A 793 -29.87 -11.06 0.94
CA ALA A 793 -30.70 -11.54 -0.17
C ALA A 793 -30.69 -13.07 -0.31
N ARG A 794 -29.61 -13.73 0.15
CA ARG A 794 -29.49 -15.20 0.13
C ARG A 794 -30.16 -15.87 1.33
N GLN A 795 -30.35 -15.16 2.44
CA GLN A 795 -30.95 -15.71 3.66
C GLN A 795 -32.48 -15.59 3.61
N PRO A 796 -33.23 -16.38 4.38
CA PRO A 796 -34.68 -16.15 4.54
C PRO A 796 -34.93 -14.72 5.02
N HIS A 797 -35.82 -13.98 4.38
CA HIS A 797 -36.26 -12.64 4.76
C HIS A 797 -37.66 -12.37 4.19
N GLY A 798 -38.43 -11.48 4.82
CA GLY A 798 -39.66 -10.95 4.23
C GLY A 798 -39.35 -9.79 3.29
N ILE A 799 -38.76 -8.71 3.83
CA ILE A 799 -38.29 -7.54 3.06
C ILE A 799 -36.92 -7.08 3.58
N ILE A 800 -36.03 -6.71 2.67
CA ILE A 800 -34.78 -6.00 2.96
C ILE A 800 -34.95 -4.51 2.64
N LEU A 801 -34.71 -3.62 3.60
CA LEU A 801 -34.82 -2.18 3.37
C LEU A 801 -33.56 -1.62 2.69
N ALA A 802 -33.77 -0.66 1.78
CA ALA A 802 -32.73 0.16 1.17
C ALA A 802 -33.00 1.67 1.41
N PRO A 803 -32.92 2.14 2.67
CA PRO A 803 -33.28 3.51 3.00
C PRO A 803 -32.22 4.52 2.57
N GLN A 804 -32.64 5.64 1.98
CA GLN A 804 -31.79 6.77 1.63
C GLN A 804 -32.07 7.98 2.54
N LEU A 805 -31.20 8.22 3.51
CA LEU A 805 -31.31 9.35 4.43
C LEU A 805 -30.70 10.60 3.77
N THR A 806 -31.51 11.52 3.28
CA THR A 806 -31.03 12.68 2.48
C THR A 806 -30.40 13.76 3.33
N PHE A 807 -31.03 14.07 4.46
CA PHE A 807 -30.58 15.05 5.45
C PHE A 807 -30.68 14.46 6.85
N LEU A 808 -29.76 14.86 7.72
CA LEU A 808 -29.70 14.53 9.14
C LEU A 808 -29.79 15.82 9.95
N PRO A 809 -30.30 15.76 11.19
CA PRO A 809 -30.51 16.95 12.00
C PRO A 809 -29.17 17.59 12.39
N VAL A 810 -29.08 18.90 12.20
CA VAL A 810 -27.98 19.76 12.64
C VAL A 810 -28.59 20.97 13.36
N PRO A 811 -28.27 21.19 14.65
CA PRO A 811 -28.93 22.20 15.49
C PRO A 811 -28.94 23.66 14.99
N SER A 812 -28.08 24.06 14.04
CA SER A 812 -28.25 25.30 13.25
C SER A 812 -27.16 25.45 12.17
N HIS A 813 -27.42 26.35 11.21
CA HIS A 813 -26.51 26.92 10.19
C HIS A 813 -26.01 26.02 9.04
N SER A 814 -26.05 24.69 9.14
CA SER A 814 -25.75 23.79 8.01
C SER A 814 -27.01 23.04 7.55
N PRO A 815 -27.17 22.75 6.25
CA PRO A 815 -28.27 21.93 5.77
C PRO A 815 -28.25 20.48 6.28
N GLY A 816 -27.12 19.97 6.78
CA GLY A 816 -27.06 18.63 7.39
C GLY A 816 -27.15 17.48 6.39
N ARG A 817 -26.71 17.69 5.14
CA ARG A 817 -26.82 16.69 4.07
C ARG A 817 -25.97 15.46 4.35
N THR A 818 -26.41 14.29 3.91
CA THR A 818 -25.56 13.09 3.90
C THR A 818 -24.70 13.05 2.64
N CYS A 819 -23.71 12.14 2.62
CA CYS A 819 -22.85 11.95 1.45
C CYS A 819 -23.65 11.36 0.29
N THR A 820 -23.70 12.04 -0.87
CA THR A 820 -24.42 11.56 -2.07
C THR A 820 -23.88 10.22 -2.57
N LEU A 821 -22.57 9.97 -2.47
CA LEU A 821 -22.00 8.67 -2.82
C LEU A 821 -22.47 7.55 -1.88
N ASN A 822 -22.71 7.84 -0.60
CA ASN A 822 -23.27 6.85 0.33
C ASN A 822 -24.70 6.49 -0.06
N GLN A 823 -25.51 7.49 -0.44
CA GLN A 823 -26.90 7.28 -0.84
C GLN A 823 -26.99 6.46 -2.14
N GLY A 824 -26.15 6.78 -3.14
CA GLY A 824 -26.04 5.97 -4.35
C GLY A 824 -25.45 4.57 -4.11
N GLY A 825 -24.62 4.43 -3.06
CA GLY A 825 -24.03 3.14 -2.70
C GLY A 825 -25.04 2.13 -2.17
N ILE A 826 -26.05 2.58 -1.44
CA ILE A 826 -27.17 1.73 -0.99
C ILE A 826 -27.95 1.17 -2.19
N GLU A 827 -28.28 2.03 -3.16
CA GLU A 827 -28.97 1.58 -4.38
C GLU A 827 -28.10 0.68 -5.25
N THR A 828 -26.79 0.91 -5.29
CA THR A 828 -25.86 0.02 -5.99
C THR A 828 -25.86 -1.37 -5.33
N ALA A 829 -25.82 -1.44 -4.00
CA ALA A 829 -25.91 -2.68 -3.25
C ALA A 829 -27.23 -3.42 -3.48
N ARG A 830 -28.36 -2.71 -3.43
CA ARG A 830 -29.68 -3.26 -3.75
C ARG A 830 -29.73 -3.85 -5.16
N ASN A 831 -29.39 -3.06 -6.19
CA ASN A 831 -29.46 -3.50 -7.57
C ASN A 831 -28.56 -4.72 -7.85
N LEU A 832 -27.35 -4.75 -7.29
CA LEU A 832 -26.45 -5.90 -7.45
C LEU A 832 -26.98 -7.14 -6.76
N ALA A 833 -27.61 -7.00 -5.58
CA ALA A 833 -28.20 -8.12 -4.86
C ALA A 833 -29.48 -8.63 -5.54
N GLU A 834 -30.35 -7.74 -6.03
CA GLU A 834 -31.55 -8.09 -6.81
C GLU A 834 -31.19 -8.82 -8.11
N ASN A 835 -30.15 -8.36 -8.82
CA ASN A 835 -29.66 -9.06 -10.02
C ASN A 835 -29.11 -10.45 -9.70
N ALA A 836 -28.48 -10.64 -8.53
CA ALA A 836 -27.95 -11.93 -8.12
C ALA A 836 -29.03 -12.87 -7.55
N PHE A 837 -30.07 -12.31 -6.92
CA PHE A 837 -31.16 -13.02 -6.26
C PHE A 837 -32.50 -12.37 -6.61
N PRO A 838 -33.09 -12.70 -7.79
CA PRO A 838 -34.31 -12.06 -8.27
C PRO A 838 -35.53 -12.27 -7.38
N ASP A 839 -35.52 -13.29 -6.53
CA ASP A 839 -36.60 -13.60 -5.58
C ASP A 839 -36.53 -12.76 -4.28
N ALA A 840 -35.39 -12.09 -4.04
CA ALA A 840 -35.22 -11.26 -2.85
C ALA A 840 -36.06 -9.98 -2.97
N ARG A 841 -36.77 -9.63 -1.89
CA ARG A 841 -37.67 -8.46 -1.88
C ARG A 841 -36.99 -7.27 -1.24
N PHE A 842 -36.91 -6.17 -1.99
CA PHE A 842 -36.33 -4.92 -1.51
C PHE A 842 -37.34 -3.79 -1.49
N VAL A 843 -37.26 -2.92 -0.47
CA VAL A 843 -38.00 -1.65 -0.43
C VAL A 843 -37.02 -0.49 -0.30
N SER A 844 -36.90 0.30 -1.36
CA SER A 844 -36.15 1.56 -1.38
C SER A 844 -37.08 2.72 -1.04
N PHE A 845 -36.61 3.61 -0.17
CA PHE A 845 -37.31 4.85 0.13
C PHE A 845 -36.34 5.93 0.58
N ALA A 846 -36.72 7.19 0.34
CA ALA A 846 -35.96 8.34 0.82
C ALA A 846 -36.62 8.93 2.07
N LEU A 847 -35.80 9.33 3.04
CA LEU A 847 -36.27 10.00 4.26
C LEU A 847 -35.45 11.27 4.51
N ASP A 848 -36.13 12.39 4.71
CA ASP A 848 -35.55 13.65 5.14
C ASP A 848 -35.74 13.80 6.66
N LEU A 849 -34.61 13.79 7.38
CA LEU A 849 -34.55 13.94 8.84
C LEU A 849 -33.93 15.27 9.26
N LYS A 850 -33.91 16.28 8.37
CA LYS A 850 -33.36 17.60 8.66
C LYS A 850 -33.98 18.22 9.91
N VAL A 851 -35.30 18.07 10.06
CA VAL A 851 -36.08 18.46 11.24
C VAL A 851 -36.77 17.22 11.78
N LEU A 852 -36.62 16.97 13.08
CA LEU A 852 -37.28 15.85 13.75
C LEU A 852 -38.70 16.26 14.15
N ASP A 853 -39.58 16.26 13.16
CA ASP A 853 -41.01 16.55 13.31
C ASP A 853 -41.82 15.29 13.01
N ALA A 854 -42.63 14.86 13.98
CA ALA A 854 -43.32 13.57 13.92
C ALA A 854 -44.32 13.49 12.77
N GLU A 855 -45.10 14.55 12.55
CA GLU A 855 -46.11 14.60 11.48
C GLU A 855 -45.47 14.55 10.09
N SER A 856 -44.43 15.35 9.86
CA SER A 856 -43.67 15.37 8.61
C SER A 856 -43.03 14.02 8.29
N ILE A 857 -42.37 13.40 9.28
CA ILE A 857 -41.72 12.09 9.10
C ILE A 857 -42.77 11.00 8.87
N ALA A 858 -43.85 10.98 9.65
CA ALA A 858 -44.95 10.02 9.47
C ALA A 858 -45.58 10.15 8.07
N ARG A 859 -45.81 11.38 7.59
CA ARG A 859 -46.31 11.63 6.24
C ARG A 859 -45.36 11.11 5.16
N GLN A 860 -44.05 11.32 5.31
CA GLN A 860 -43.05 10.77 4.37
C GLN A 860 -43.15 9.25 4.34
N LEU A 861 -43.10 8.59 5.49
CA LEU A 861 -43.17 7.13 5.60
C LEU A 861 -44.48 6.55 5.05
N TYR A 862 -45.62 7.21 5.33
CA TYR A 862 -46.92 6.82 4.81
C TYR A 862 -46.95 6.79 3.27
N LEU A 863 -46.28 7.75 2.64
CA LEU A 863 -46.20 7.85 1.17
C LEU A 863 -45.16 6.91 0.56
N THR A 864 -44.07 6.61 1.27
CA THR A 864 -42.94 5.86 0.71
C THR A 864 -42.90 4.37 1.06
N LEU A 865 -43.69 3.91 2.05
CA LEU A 865 -43.72 2.49 2.47
C LEU A 865 -45.04 1.72 2.16
N PRO A 866 -45.85 2.07 1.14
CA PRO A 866 -47.12 1.35 0.91
C PRO A 866 -46.91 -0.12 0.56
N ASP A 867 -45.80 -0.47 -0.10
CA ASP A 867 -45.49 -1.86 -0.46
C ASP A 867 -45.08 -2.70 0.74
N LEU A 868 -44.36 -2.10 1.69
CA LEU A 868 -44.05 -2.75 2.97
C LEU A 868 -45.33 -2.98 3.77
N PHE A 869 -46.21 -1.99 3.86
CA PHE A 869 -47.48 -2.11 4.57
C PHE A 869 -48.37 -3.20 3.98
N ARG A 870 -48.47 -3.27 2.65
CA ARG A 870 -49.23 -4.29 1.94
C ARG A 870 -48.64 -5.69 2.14
N HIS A 871 -47.32 -5.82 2.18
CA HIS A 871 -46.67 -7.11 2.36
C HIS A 871 -46.98 -7.75 3.72
N TYR A 872 -47.02 -6.94 4.78
CA TYR A 872 -47.29 -7.40 6.14
C TYR A 872 -48.76 -7.25 6.59
N ASP A 873 -49.66 -6.91 5.67
CA ASP A 873 -51.09 -6.70 5.94
C ASP A 873 -51.36 -5.70 7.09
N ILE A 874 -50.57 -4.62 7.12
CA ILE A 874 -50.74 -3.52 8.08
C ILE A 874 -51.30 -2.27 7.39
N ALA A 875 -52.23 -1.60 8.05
CA ALA A 875 -52.86 -0.38 7.56
C ALA A 875 -52.77 0.74 8.62
N PRO A 876 -51.58 1.33 8.84
CA PRO A 876 -51.41 2.38 9.83
C PRO A 876 -52.24 3.62 9.46
N THR A 877 -52.93 4.20 10.42
CA THR A 877 -53.57 5.51 10.25
C THR A 877 -52.50 6.61 10.28
N PRO A 878 -52.69 7.75 9.58
CA PRO A 878 -51.75 8.87 9.64
C PRO A 878 -51.46 9.35 11.08
N ASP A 879 -52.51 9.43 11.92
CA ASP A 879 -52.38 9.81 13.33
C ASP A 879 -51.63 8.74 14.15
N GLY A 880 -51.93 7.46 13.91
CA GLY A 880 -51.24 6.34 14.56
C GLY A 880 -49.76 6.32 14.23
N LEU A 881 -49.41 6.52 12.95
CA LEU A 881 -48.02 6.60 12.50
C LEU A 881 -47.30 7.83 13.08
N THR A 882 -47.98 8.97 13.20
CA THR A 882 -47.44 10.17 13.86
C THR A 882 -47.09 9.90 15.33
N GLN A 883 -47.96 9.21 16.07
CA GLN A 883 -47.70 8.84 17.47
C GLN A 883 -46.53 7.85 17.60
N VAL A 884 -46.43 6.88 16.69
CA VAL A 884 -45.31 5.93 16.65
C VAL A 884 -43.98 6.67 16.39
N VAL A 885 -43.97 7.58 15.43
CA VAL A 885 -42.77 8.38 15.11
C VAL A 885 -42.36 9.28 16.28
N ASP A 886 -43.32 9.91 16.95
CA ASP A 886 -43.04 10.76 18.13
C ASP A 886 -42.36 9.96 19.26
N ARG A 887 -42.89 8.77 19.56
CA ARG A 887 -42.24 7.84 20.52
C ARG A 887 -40.86 7.41 20.07
N ALA A 888 -40.67 7.11 18.79
CA ALA A 888 -39.35 6.76 18.25
C ALA A 888 -38.34 7.92 18.34
N ILE A 889 -38.77 9.18 18.17
CA ILE A 889 -37.92 10.37 18.38
C ILE A 889 -37.46 10.44 19.84
N ALA A 890 -38.38 10.23 20.79
CA ALA A 890 -38.08 10.22 22.22
C ALA A 890 -37.15 9.04 22.61
N ALA A 891 -37.44 7.83 22.13
CA ALA A 891 -36.62 6.63 22.36
C ALA A 891 -35.19 6.83 21.86
N ARG A 892 -35.03 7.45 20.68
CA ARG A 892 -33.72 7.79 20.13
C ARG A 892 -32.95 8.79 21.01
N ALA A 893 -33.62 9.81 21.54
CA ALA A 893 -33.00 10.76 22.44
C ALA A 893 -32.51 10.08 23.73
N ALA A 894 -33.35 9.23 24.34
CA ALA A 894 -33.00 8.46 25.54
C ALA A 894 -31.83 7.48 25.29
N MET A 895 -31.83 6.78 24.16
CA MET A 895 -30.74 5.86 23.80
C MET A 895 -29.40 6.59 23.63
N ARG A 896 -29.44 7.81 23.07
CA ARG A 896 -28.26 8.65 22.92
C ARG A 896 -27.69 9.09 24.27
N GLU A 897 -28.54 9.57 25.16
CA GLU A 897 -28.17 9.97 26.52
C GLU A 897 -27.56 8.78 27.28
N SER A 898 -28.20 7.61 27.23
CA SER A 898 -27.69 6.39 27.88
C SER A 898 -26.32 5.95 27.34
N THR A 899 -26.06 6.15 26.04
CA THR A 899 -24.75 5.86 25.43
C THR A 899 -23.68 6.85 25.91
N GLN A 900 -24.04 8.12 26.12
CA GLN A 900 -23.16 9.15 26.65
C GLN A 900 -22.83 8.93 28.12
N ASP A 901 -23.80 8.49 28.93
CA ASP A 901 -23.59 8.06 30.30
C ASP A 901 -22.62 6.88 30.38
N GLN A 902 -22.80 5.88 29.51
CA GLN A 902 -21.89 4.75 29.45
C GLN A 902 -20.47 5.20 29.06
N ALA A 903 -20.33 6.15 28.14
CA ALA A 903 -19.03 6.71 27.79
C ALA A 903 -18.40 7.50 28.95
N ALA A 904 -19.19 8.25 29.72
CA ALA A 904 -18.70 8.96 30.90
C ALA A 904 -18.17 7.98 31.95
N ILE A 905 -18.92 6.89 32.24
CA ILE A 905 -18.49 5.84 33.18
C ILE A 905 -17.16 5.21 32.75
N LEU A 906 -17.05 4.80 31.48
CA LEU A 906 -15.83 4.17 30.96
C LEU A 906 -14.63 5.12 30.97
N LEU A 907 -14.87 6.41 30.78
CA LEU A 907 -13.84 7.44 30.81
C LEU A 907 -13.38 7.72 32.24
N GLU A 908 -14.31 7.80 33.20
CA GLU A 908 -14.01 7.90 34.64
C GLU A 908 -13.16 6.72 35.11
N GLU A 909 -13.55 5.48 34.77
CA GLU A 909 -12.78 4.26 35.06
C GLU A 909 -11.37 4.33 34.46
N ALA A 910 -11.25 4.77 33.21
CA ALA A 910 -9.95 4.91 32.55
C ALA A 910 -9.05 5.96 33.21
N MET A 911 -9.59 7.11 33.56
CA MET A 911 -8.85 8.16 34.24
C MET A 911 -8.41 7.72 35.65
N ALA A 912 -9.25 6.97 36.38
CA ALA A 912 -8.92 6.40 37.67
C ALA A 912 -7.75 5.39 37.59
N ASP A 913 -7.65 4.64 36.49
CA ASP A 913 -6.53 3.73 36.20
C ASP A 913 -5.25 4.47 35.74
N GLY A 914 -5.26 5.81 35.66
CA GLY A 914 -4.15 6.60 35.13
C GLY A 914 -4.00 6.51 33.60
N ARG A 915 -5.03 6.06 32.88
CA ARG A 915 -5.02 5.94 31.42
C ARG A 915 -5.49 7.23 30.78
N HIS A 916 -4.69 7.76 29.86
CA HIS A 916 -5.05 8.97 29.12
C HIS A 916 -6.07 8.65 28.00
N PRO A 917 -7.13 9.46 27.85
CA PRO A 917 -8.09 9.29 26.77
C PRO A 917 -7.61 9.91 25.46
N VAL A 918 -8.01 9.29 24.36
CA VAL A 918 -7.74 9.74 22.99
C VAL A 918 -9.05 9.75 22.21
N LEU A 919 -9.31 10.87 21.53
CA LEU A 919 -10.50 11.03 20.71
C LEU A 919 -10.27 10.41 19.33
N VAL A 920 -11.12 9.46 18.96
CA VAL A 920 -11.10 8.79 17.65
C VAL A 920 -12.19 9.40 16.76
N LEU A 921 -11.75 10.26 15.85
CA LEU A 921 -12.57 10.97 14.87
C LEU A 921 -12.85 10.08 13.66
N GLY A 922 -14.12 10.02 13.27
CA GLY A 922 -14.59 9.27 12.12
C GLY A 922 -16.10 9.23 12.09
N ARG A 923 -16.66 8.70 11.00
CA ARG A 923 -18.11 8.46 10.89
C ARG A 923 -18.41 7.14 11.59
N GLU A 924 -19.57 7.01 12.22
CA GLU A 924 -19.89 5.84 13.04
C GLU A 924 -19.77 4.52 12.27
N TYR A 925 -20.29 4.46 11.02
CA TYR A 925 -20.10 3.30 10.14
C TYR A 925 -18.63 3.00 9.74
N ILE A 926 -17.70 3.97 9.82
CA ILE A 926 -16.25 3.75 9.60
C ILE A 926 -15.58 3.31 10.90
N LEU A 927 -16.12 3.75 12.03
CA LEU A 927 -15.64 3.43 13.36
C LEU A 927 -16.17 2.09 13.88
N ASN A 928 -16.69 1.22 12.99
CA ASN A 928 -17.08 -0.16 13.29
C ASN A 928 -15.84 -1.00 13.72
N PRO A 929 -15.77 -1.45 14.98
CA PRO A 929 -14.60 -2.14 15.53
C PRO A 929 -14.25 -3.44 14.79
N GLY A 930 -13.02 -3.53 14.29
CA GLY A 930 -12.47 -4.75 13.65
C GLY A 930 -12.90 -4.97 12.20
N ILE A 931 -13.65 -4.02 11.61
CA ILE A 931 -14.05 -4.05 10.19
C ILE A 931 -13.38 -2.90 9.44
N TYR A 932 -13.77 -1.65 9.75
CA TYR A 932 -13.32 -0.46 9.03
C TYR A 932 -12.34 0.40 9.82
N ASP A 933 -12.23 0.20 11.13
CA ASP A 933 -11.42 1.03 12.04
C ASP A 933 -9.92 0.70 12.01
N SER A 934 -9.50 -0.27 11.19
CA SER A 934 -8.12 -0.78 11.14
C SER A 934 -7.59 -1.23 12.51
N HIS A 935 -8.46 -1.76 13.38
CA HIS A 935 -8.15 -2.23 14.73
C HIS A 935 -7.54 -1.14 15.65
N ILE A 936 -7.91 0.13 15.45
CA ILE A 936 -7.37 1.23 16.26
C ILE A 936 -7.72 1.09 17.74
N GLY A 937 -8.95 0.61 18.06
CA GLY A 937 -9.40 0.46 19.44
C GLY A 937 -8.50 -0.51 20.21
N GLN A 938 -8.19 -1.64 19.58
CA GLN A 938 -7.23 -2.61 20.07
C GLN A 938 -5.82 -2.01 20.21
N LEU A 939 -5.31 -1.31 19.19
CA LEU A 939 -3.97 -0.73 19.22
C LEU A 939 -3.77 0.26 20.36
N LEU A 940 -4.78 1.10 20.63
CA LEU A 940 -4.74 2.08 21.72
C LEU A 940 -4.86 1.39 23.08
N ARG A 941 -5.75 0.40 23.21
CA ARG A 941 -5.89 -0.42 24.41
C ARG A 941 -4.59 -1.15 24.77
N ASP A 942 -3.91 -1.74 23.79
CA ASP A 942 -2.64 -2.46 23.99
C ASP A 942 -1.49 -1.52 24.44
N LYS A 943 -1.70 -0.19 24.30
CA LYS A 943 -0.82 0.88 24.77
C LYS A 943 -1.34 1.56 26.05
N GLU A 944 -2.32 0.97 26.71
CA GLU A 944 -2.96 1.50 27.93
C GLU A 944 -3.61 2.88 27.73
N ILE A 945 -4.09 3.16 26.50
CA ILE A 945 -4.77 4.41 26.13
C ILE A 945 -6.28 4.13 25.99
N ALA A 946 -7.11 5.01 26.54
CA ALA A 946 -8.57 4.90 26.45
C ALA A 946 -9.10 5.57 25.17
N ALA A 947 -9.58 4.79 24.21
CA ALA A 947 -10.10 5.29 22.95
C ALA A 947 -11.58 5.65 23.05
N ILE A 948 -11.93 6.93 22.83
CA ILE A 948 -13.31 7.43 22.83
C ILE A 948 -13.75 7.74 21.40
N PRO A 949 -14.76 7.05 20.84
CA PRO A 949 -15.26 7.35 19.51
C PRO A 949 -16.04 8.67 19.48
N ALA A 950 -15.73 9.52 18.51
CA ALA A 950 -16.27 10.87 18.41
C ALA A 950 -17.79 10.95 18.20
N TYR A 951 -18.40 9.92 17.60
CA TYR A 951 -19.84 9.91 17.33
C TYR A 951 -20.69 9.89 18.61
N VAL A 952 -20.12 9.48 19.75
CA VAL A 952 -20.82 9.45 21.05
C VAL A 952 -20.95 10.86 21.65
N LEU A 953 -20.04 11.79 21.31
CA LEU A 953 -19.91 13.06 22.00
C LEU A 953 -21.06 14.06 21.76
N ASP A 954 -21.80 13.94 20.65
CA ASP A 954 -22.87 14.88 20.25
C ASP A 954 -22.53 16.37 20.46
N PRO A 955 -21.57 16.91 19.71
CA PRO A 955 -21.18 18.31 19.87
C PRO A 955 -22.23 19.24 19.26
N GLU A 956 -22.38 20.42 19.88
CA GLU A 956 -22.97 21.59 19.25
C GLU A 956 -22.08 22.02 18.07
N PRO A 957 -22.58 22.06 16.83
CA PRO A 957 -21.78 22.43 15.67
C PRO A 957 -21.28 23.87 15.76
N ASN A 958 -20.01 24.10 15.41
CA ASN A 958 -19.47 25.47 15.37
C ASN A 958 -20.06 26.25 14.16
N PRO A 959 -20.69 27.43 14.37
CA PRO A 959 -21.24 28.27 13.30
C PRO A 959 -20.21 28.71 12.23
N GLU A 960 -18.93 28.79 12.55
CA GLU A 960 -17.85 29.10 11.58
C GLU A 960 -17.81 28.09 10.43
N TYR A 961 -18.20 26.84 10.70
CA TYR A 961 -18.19 25.74 9.72
C TYR A 961 -19.54 25.53 9.03
N ARG A 962 -20.45 26.50 9.10
CA ARG A 962 -21.80 26.44 8.47
C ARG A 962 -21.80 26.18 6.97
N HIS A 963 -20.71 26.56 6.29
CA HIS A 963 -20.53 26.34 4.86
C HIS A 963 -20.27 24.87 4.51
N ILE A 964 -19.92 24.04 5.50
CA ILE A 964 -19.80 22.58 5.35
C ILE A 964 -21.20 21.99 5.38
N TYR A 965 -21.75 21.70 4.20
CA TYR A 965 -23.11 21.23 4.05
C TYR A 965 -23.33 19.78 4.48
N TRP A 966 -22.27 18.97 4.62
CA TRP A 966 -22.38 17.58 5.07
C TRP A 966 -22.35 17.45 6.59
N ARG A 967 -23.37 16.81 7.18
CA ARG A 967 -23.52 16.69 8.64
C ARG A 967 -22.29 16.10 9.33
N ASN A 968 -21.85 14.91 8.92
CA ASN A 968 -20.72 14.23 9.60
C ASN A 968 -19.40 14.98 9.44
N ALA A 969 -19.16 15.60 8.28
CA ALA A 969 -17.93 16.35 8.05
C ALA A 969 -17.88 17.63 8.90
N GLN A 970 -19.02 18.29 9.10
CA GLN A 970 -19.12 19.46 9.97
C GLN A 970 -18.89 19.12 11.44
N LEU A 971 -19.45 18.01 11.94
CA LEU A 971 -19.21 17.57 13.32
C LEU A 971 -17.75 17.20 13.54
N ILE A 972 -17.12 16.49 12.58
CA ILE A 972 -15.70 16.17 12.65
C ILE A 972 -14.85 17.45 12.66
N ALA A 973 -15.14 18.45 11.81
CA ALA A 973 -14.43 19.73 11.81
C ALA A 973 -14.59 20.47 13.15
N THR A 974 -15.81 20.47 13.71
CA THR A 974 -16.11 21.07 15.01
C THR A 974 -15.29 20.43 16.13
N LEU A 975 -15.30 19.09 16.24
CA LEU A 975 -14.54 18.36 17.26
C LEU A 975 -13.03 18.50 17.07
N SER A 976 -12.55 18.51 15.82
CA SER A 976 -11.13 18.66 15.50
C SER A 976 -10.62 20.02 15.98
N ALA A 977 -11.35 21.10 15.66
CA ALA A 977 -11.02 22.45 16.10
C ALA A 977 -11.10 22.60 17.63
N ALA A 978 -12.17 22.09 18.24
CA ALA A 978 -12.37 22.17 19.68
C ALA A 978 -11.29 21.41 20.46
N ALA A 979 -10.91 20.21 20.01
CA ALA A 979 -9.82 19.44 20.62
C ALA A 979 -8.46 20.14 20.49
N ASN A 980 -8.15 20.73 19.33
CA ASN A 980 -6.91 21.50 19.14
C ASN A 980 -6.87 22.75 20.04
N ARG A 981 -8.02 23.41 20.25
CA ARG A 981 -8.14 24.63 21.08
C ARG A 981 -8.39 24.37 22.57
N ARG A 982 -8.52 23.11 23.01
CA ARG A 982 -8.86 22.73 24.39
C ARG A 982 -10.23 23.25 24.85
N THR A 983 -11.21 23.21 23.95
CA THR A 983 -12.57 23.70 24.16
C THR A 983 -13.65 22.65 23.86
N LEU A 984 -13.34 21.35 23.90
CA LEU A 984 -14.33 20.28 23.75
C LEU A 984 -15.45 20.46 24.77
N HIS A 985 -15.12 20.70 26.05
CA HIS A 985 -16.13 20.93 27.09
C HIS A 985 -17.14 22.04 26.76
N GLN A 986 -16.81 22.99 25.89
CA GLN A 986 -17.69 24.09 25.52
C GLN A 986 -18.72 23.69 24.46
N CYS A 987 -18.41 22.69 23.62
CA CYS A 987 -19.33 22.21 22.58
C CYS A 987 -20.09 20.95 22.99
N LEU A 988 -19.76 20.26 24.10
CA LEU A 988 -20.49 19.06 24.51
C LEU A 988 -21.81 19.39 25.23
N ARG A 989 -22.87 18.70 24.82
CA ARG A 989 -24.21 18.84 25.43
C ARG A 989 -24.36 18.04 26.73
N HIS A 990 -23.75 16.86 26.80
CA HIS A 990 -23.89 15.96 27.95
C HIS A 990 -23.14 16.50 29.18
N PRO A 991 -23.80 16.74 30.32
CA PRO A 991 -23.19 17.39 31.49
C PRO A 991 -21.95 16.69 32.03
N ARG A 992 -22.00 15.36 32.21
CA ARG A 992 -20.88 14.58 32.76
C ARG A 992 -19.67 14.54 31.81
N LEU A 993 -19.90 14.39 30.50
CA LEU A 993 -18.82 14.38 29.53
C LEU A 993 -18.15 15.76 29.46
N ARG A 994 -18.94 16.83 29.52
CA ARG A 994 -18.42 18.19 29.60
C ARG A 994 -17.50 18.40 30.81
N GLU A 995 -17.86 17.89 31.97
CA GLU A 995 -17.04 18.00 33.18
C GLU A 995 -15.74 17.19 33.06
N LEU A 996 -15.81 15.96 32.54
CA LEU A 996 -14.64 15.12 32.31
C LEU A 996 -13.67 15.74 31.31
N PHE A 997 -14.16 16.23 30.16
CA PHE A 997 -13.30 16.91 29.19
C PHE A 997 -12.76 18.24 29.70
N ARG A 998 -13.51 18.98 30.53
CA ARG A 998 -12.98 20.19 31.19
C ARG A 998 -11.78 19.87 32.09
N ALA A 999 -11.84 18.75 32.82
CA ALA A 999 -10.74 18.29 33.65
C ALA A 999 -9.54 17.80 32.81
N LEU A 1000 -9.79 17.11 31.69
CA LEU A 1000 -8.72 16.63 30.80
C LEU A 1000 -8.00 17.78 30.08
N GLU A 1001 -8.72 18.84 29.74
CA GLU A 1001 -8.23 19.98 28.97
C GLU A 1001 -7.39 20.98 29.79
N SER A 1002 -7.33 20.84 31.13
CA SER A 1002 -6.51 21.71 31.99
C SER A 1002 -5.01 21.51 31.79
N ASP A 1003 -4.59 20.28 31.49
CA ASP A 1003 -3.17 19.91 31.46
C ASP A 1003 -2.62 19.97 30.03
N ALA A 1004 -3.31 19.36 29.07
CA ALA A 1004 -2.86 19.26 27.67
C ALA A 1004 -4.02 19.19 26.67
N ALA A 1005 -3.71 19.38 25.38
CA ALA A 1005 -4.67 19.12 24.31
C ALA A 1005 -4.94 17.61 24.19
N SER A 1006 -6.20 17.24 23.94
CA SER A 1006 -6.58 15.83 23.76
C SER A 1006 -5.95 15.29 22.47
N PRO A 1007 -5.14 14.21 22.51
CA PRO A 1007 -4.58 13.64 21.29
C PRO A 1007 -5.70 13.13 20.39
N LEU A 1008 -5.53 13.34 19.08
CA LEU A 1008 -6.52 12.99 18.07
C LEU A 1008 -6.05 11.83 17.20
N VAL A 1009 -6.95 10.89 16.93
CA VAL A 1009 -6.80 9.90 15.85
C VAL A 1009 -7.94 10.11 14.88
N GLN A 1010 -7.65 10.28 13.59
CA GLN A 1010 -8.67 10.44 12.56
C GLN A 1010 -8.67 9.26 11.60
N ILE A 1011 -9.81 8.60 11.43
CA ILE A 1011 -10.01 7.50 10.49
C ILE A 1011 -10.87 7.97 9.32
N THR A 1012 -10.36 7.76 8.10
CA THR A 1012 -11.02 8.11 6.82
C THR A 1012 -10.87 6.97 5.81
N THR A 1013 -11.66 7.00 4.74
CA THR A 1013 -11.60 6.05 3.61
C THR A 1013 -11.05 6.74 2.37
N PHE A 1014 -9.73 6.98 2.36
CA PHE A 1014 -8.97 7.50 1.20
C PHE A 1014 -9.49 8.81 0.58
N ARG A 1015 -10.02 9.73 1.39
CA ARG A 1015 -10.61 10.99 0.90
C ARG A 1015 -11.82 10.77 -0.04
N CYS A 1016 -12.57 9.68 0.12
CA CYS A 1016 -13.80 9.46 -0.63
C CYS A 1016 -14.91 10.46 -0.25
N GLY A 1017 -15.66 10.94 -1.25
CA GLY A 1017 -16.81 11.82 -1.05
C GLY A 1017 -16.44 13.11 -0.32
N PRO A 1018 -17.15 13.48 0.77
CA PRO A 1018 -16.91 14.71 1.52
C PRO A 1018 -15.47 14.90 2.00
N ASP A 1019 -14.76 13.80 2.28
CA ASP A 1019 -13.39 13.86 2.81
C ASP A 1019 -12.40 14.42 1.77
N SER A 1020 -12.71 14.36 0.48
CA SER A 1020 -11.89 15.00 -0.58
C SER A 1020 -11.79 16.51 -0.40
N VAL A 1021 -12.86 17.12 0.12
CA VAL A 1021 -12.97 18.56 0.35
C VAL A 1021 -12.61 18.94 1.78
N VAL A 1022 -13.04 18.14 2.76
CA VAL A 1022 -12.96 18.52 4.18
C VAL A 1022 -11.66 18.06 4.85
N ALA A 1023 -10.97 17.01 4.35
CA ALA A 1023 -9.72 16.57 4.97
C ALA A 1023 -8.59 17.63 4.96
N PRO A 1024 -8.38 18.43 3.88
CA PRO A 1024 -7.46 19.56 3.92
C PRO A 1024 -7.84 20.61 4.97
N LEU A 1025 -9.12 20.90 5.14
CA LEU A 1025 -9.60 21.82 6.18
C LEU A 1025 -9.35 21.26 7.58
N ILE A 1026 -9.61 19.98 7.82
CA ILE A 1026 -9.32 19.36 9.12
C ILE A 1026 -7.82 19.44 9.42
N ALA A 1027 -6.96 19.11 8.46
CA ALA A 1027 -5.51 19.22 8.62
C ALA A 1027 -5.07 20.65 8.98
N GLU A 1028 -5.75 21.65 8.41
CA GLU A 1028 -5.54 23.06 8.74
C GLU A 1028 -5.99 23.40 10.18
N LEU A 1029 -7.19 22.97 10.57
CA LEU A 1029 -7.76 23.20 11.90
C LEU A 1029 -6.93 22.56 13.02
N THR A 1030 -6.24 21.47 12.71
CA THR A 1030 -5.38 20.72 13.62
C THR A 1030 -3.90 20.95 13.35
N ARG A 1031 -3.51 22.04 12.66
CA ARG A 1031 -2.11 22.23 12.22
C ARG A 1031 -1.13 22.24 13.40
N GLU A 1032 -1.52 22.79 14.54
CA GLU A 1032 -0.68 22.86 15.75
C GLU A 1032 -0.52 21.49 16.42
N HIS A 1033 -1.61 20.70 16.47
CA HIS A 1033 -1.63 19.34 17.00
C HIS A 1033 -2.24 18.36 15.97
N PRO A 1034 -1.48 17.95 14.93
CA PRO A 1034 -2.02 17.11 13.86
C PRO A 1034 -2.54 15.76 14.39
N PRO A 1035 -3.68 15.26 13.90
CA PRO A 1035 -4.17 13.95 14.29
C PRO A 1035 -3.29 12.85 13.70
N LEU A 1036 -3.27 11.70 14.37
CA LEU A 1036 -2.87 10.47 13.72
C LEU A 1036 -3.91 10.11 12.64
N LEU A 1037 -3.60 10.45 11.39
CA LEU A 1037 -4.45 10.14 10.24
C LEU A 1037 -4.28 8.67 9.79
N ILE A 1038 -5.36 7.89 9.86
CA ILE A 1038 -5.45 6.51 9.36
C ILE A 1038 -6.38 6.50 8.15
N GLN A 1039 -5.90 5.93 7.05
CA GLN A 1039 -6.71 5.71 5.84
C GLN A 1039 -7.01 4.22 5.73
N SER A 1040 -8.26 3.85 6.00
CA SER A 1040 -8.73 2.46 5.99
C SER A 1040 -9.29 2.08 4.61
N ASP A 1041 -8.91 0.90 4.13
CA ASP A 1041 -9.53 0.21 2.99
C ASP A 1041 -10.21 -1.11 3.40
N ALA A 1042 -10.32 -1.40 4.71
CA ALA A 1042 -10.88 -2.60 5.32
C ALA A 1042 -10.27 -3.96 4.92
N ALA A 1043 -9.70 -4.05 3.72
CA ALA A 1043 -8.95 -5.19 3.21
C ALA A 1043 -7.55 -5.28 3.84
N ILE A 1044 -7.00 -4.17 4.34
CA ILE A 1044 -5.72 -4.12 5.05
C ILE A 1044 -5.97 -4.07 6.58
N GLN A 1045 -5.95 -5.22 7.23
CA GLN A 1045 -5.91 -5.34 8.70
C GLN A 1045 -4.48 -5.28 9.27
N GLU A 1046 -3.49 -4.86 8.47
CA GLU A 1046 -2.08 -4.87 8.87
C GLU A 1046 -1.72 -3.69 9.79
N LEU A 1047 -1.93 -3.90 11.10
CA LEU A 1047 -1.34 -3.14 12.21
C LEU A 1047 0.20 -3.02 12.12
N ALA A 1048 0.85 -3.91 11.36
CA ALA A 1048 2.30 -4.14 11.38
C ALA A 1048 3.18 -2.94 11.01
N ARG A 1049 2.64 -1.88 10.38
CA ARG A 1049 3.42 -0.67 10.03
C ARG A 1049 2.91 0.62 10.69
N LEU A 1050 1.78 0.59 11.39
CA LEU A 1050 1.15 1.78 11.98
C LEU A 1050 1.62 2.08 13.42
N CYS A 1051 2.22 1.11 14.13
CA CYS A 1051 2.63 1.27 15.54
C CYS A 1051 3.63 2.39 15.83
N LEU A 1052 4.28 2.96 14.82
CA LEU A 1052 5.22 4.08 14.98
C LEU A 1052 4.52 5.44 15.15
N ARG A 1053 3.28 5.59 14.69
CA ARG A 1053 2.59 6.90 14.73
C ARG A 1053 2.00 7.25 16.11
N PRO A 1054 1.36 6.30 16.85
CA PRO A 1054 0.79 6.59 18.16
C PRO A 1054 1.85 7.02 19.19
N LEU A 1055 3.05 6.41 19.18
CA LEU A 1055 4.10 6.74 20.17
C LEU A 1055 4.66 8.16 20.02
N ILE A 1056 4.70 8.70 18.80
CA ILE A 1056 5.18 10.07 18.53
C ILE A 1056 4.09 11.10 18.85
N HIS A 1057 2.82 10.75 18.65
CA HIS A 1057 1.69 11.69 18.80
C HIS A 1057 1.07 11.66 20.21
N VAL A 1058 1.04 10.50 20.87
CA VAL A 1058 0.34 10.32 22.15
C VAL A 1058 1.25 10.58 23.37
N LYS A 1059 2.57 10.38 23.28
CA LYS A 1059 3.50 10.82 24.35
C LYS A 1059 3.75 12.34 24.39
N ARG A 1060 3.06 13.12 23.54
CA ARG A 1060 3.11 14.58 23.50
C ARG A 1060 1.96 15.25 24.27
N GLY A 1061 1.02 14.47 24.81
CA GLY A 1061 0.00 14.92 25.76
C GLY A 1061 0.56 14.94 27.17
#